data_AF-A0A1B5L8Z4-F1
#
_entry.id   AF-A0A1B5L8Z4-F1
#
_cell.length_a   1.000
_cell.length_b   1.000
_cell.length_c   1.000
_cell.angle_alpha   90.00
_cell.angle_beta   90.00
_cell.angle_gamma   90.00
#
_symmetry.space_group_name_H-M   'P 1'
#
loop_
_entity.id
_entity.type
_entity.pdbx_description
1 polymer ?
#
loop_
_entity_poly.entity_id
_entity_poly.type
_entity_poly.pdbx_seq_one_letter_code
_entity_poly.pdbx_strand_id
1 'polypeptide(L)'
;MEDIAEASKTYWKCGMVSPDSKPGSVPNPMFAGLLSRNEVYHYGSDPVLGYHLATAFAPLTENSPLRVPDQKSATKVAAAAKSQFYEWVAAFREIAPKRLVLRFVVADALACCHTLQHLGATGKPSANWYRRQWELKVLQLQADEYGPKGKGPTLFDVVDTSNLSDHIGVVNLIIAASPLLKRQPWATLCTETLCKRGTSQREAVGRILCGNPTTSSLLLGVSLVQYWSNAKCESHVDEMFMGALGSMGASSRHQAEETQLHSRLAWKRDDQFSGHPNGYGEFHVEVSALVRVLFQIYLHMFSSESYRVSEEIFERSTAYKHFHRGSFSSFLKVVKHRVKTDWQAVCSQLLDKISQDRTLALSTNHLQELGIQMYLQDVSAEAWLPPENNTFLSVGPFRHWKSIPLAVAVTVVIPRPAINRLYDVSKMHELSSPTLVASLRAGPGSSNQWHNVYSDVQIVFGTVRNHARDENTAVVVEQDEHGWNGNASLIASFMVPTGVLQVDPVDALVGICVAPSGQAAMLYAQVLGVDMTVFETSISAASDVFVTSMMPGQTGHRVVCGGLQPLKVVEDDAGAGFAEKLLLEVPASESHFTTITGRLDISPDKARKLLQDKAPIALRQNDPFTVDVLFGAKKLSHTLHFPLPVTQAGNRLRVARKSGYVEVVAPIASPNESAILSDFVYPTRLNTVGLPAALNASHVNLDALPILDLTKKSQMQWLVTLGSLQFSSREKKLRAEGMKEGGTVENVRVNFKESLFTMCMVASGLQGGQTGLFAINHPKRGGIHMLLLVSAIRVDSDNSSVVLDAAVIPLTTEMVTSGRMEAFLLVMRTLKCCNIIVNDEELILWKKVMPALAERCRMYKHHRYCEYKRRGASIPLSTDPGQKFLCTCGHGKLPTNFISIPEWETAAPNAVRIAISPTFAVPLVEEMVGMGEGVKQLAPTSTCRSCASEKAKDGGALKRCMRCQAVKYCSAECQKKDWKKHRMECEKAAE
;
A
#
# COMPACT_ATOMS: atom_id res chain seq x y z
N MET A 1 -17.89 21.78 5.63
CA MET A 1 -17.58 22.12 4.22
C MET A 1 -17.53 23.62 4.00
N GLU A 2 -18.55 24.40 4.38
CA GLU A 2 -18.56 25.87 4.22
C GLU A 2 -17.35 26.55 4.88
N ASP A 3 -17.03 26.19 6.13
CA ASP A 3 -15.89 26.74 6.89
C ASP A 3 -14.52 26.47 6.21
N ILE A 4 -14.38 25.30 5.58
CA ILE A 4 -13.17 24.93 4.80
C ILE A 4 -13.09 25.77 3.52
N ALA A 5 -14.20 25.87 2.78
CA ALA A 5 -14.27 26.66 1.56
C ALA A 5 -14.02 28.15 1.83
N GLU A 6 -14.51 28.67 2.96
CA GLU A 6 -14.26 30.04 3.40
C GLU A 6 -12.79 30.26 3.77
N ALA A 7 -12.19 29.35 4.57
CA ALA A 7 -10.77 29.42 4.91
C ALA A 7 -9.87 29.38 3.67
N SER A 8 -10.17 28.50 2.71
CA SER A 8 -9.42 28.39 1.46
C SER A 8 -9.57 29.64 0.59
N LYS A 9 -10.80 30.14 0.38
CA LYS A 9 -11.04 31.41 -0.33
C LYS A 9 -10.30 32.58 0.32
N THR A 10 -10.29 32.63 1.64
CA THR A 10 -9.58 33.67 2.41
C THR A 10 -8.08 33.56 2.18
N TYR A 11 -7.51 32.35 2.28
CA TYR A 11 -6.09 32.11 2.03
C TYR A 11 -5.65 32.56 0.64
N TRP A 12 -6.39 32.18 -0.41
CA TRP A 12 -6.06 32.61 -1.78
C TRP A 12 -6.27 34.11 -2.02
N LYS A 13 -7.18 34.75 -1.27
CA LYS A 13 -7.46 36.19 -1.40
C LYS A 13 -6.47 37.08 -0.65
N CYS A 14 -6.06 36.70 0.56
CA CYS A 14 -5.26 37.56 1.45
C CYS A 14 -3.97 36.90 1.96
N GLY A 15 -3.67 35.67 1.58
CA GLY A 15 -2.49 34.92 2.04
C GLY A 15 -2.59 34.42 3.48
N MET A 16 -3.76 34.51 4.12
CA MET A 16 -3.98 34.15 5.52
C MET A 16 -5.20 33.25 5.69
N VAL A 17 -5.17 32.35 6.68
CA VAL A 17 -6.30 31.44 7.02
C VAL A 17 -7.27 32.04 8.02
N SER A 18 -6.88 33.15 8.67
CA SER A 18 -7.74 33.89 9.58
C SER A 18 -7.65 35.36 9.21
N PRO A 19 -8.78 36.07 9.07
CA PRO A 19 -8.76 37.51 8.83
C PRO A 19 -8.33 38.23 10.12
N ASP A 20 -7.03 38.53 10.25
CA ASP A 20 -6.61 39.52 11.23
C ASP A 20 -7.08 40.92 10.78
N SER A 21 -7.45 41.77 11.74
CA SER A 21 -7.91 43.14 11.48
C SER A 21 -6.83 44.07 10.91
N LYS A 22 -5.57 43.61 10.84
CA LYS A 22 -4.46 44.33 10.22
C LYS A 22 -3.69 43.38 9.29
N PRO A 23 -3.56 43.69 7.99
CA PRO A 23 -2.64 42.95 7.13
C PRO A 23 -1.23 43.08 7.72
N GLY A 24 -0.57 41.95 7.97
CA GLY A 24 0.82 41.94 8.42
C GLY A 24 1.72 42.65 7.42
N SER A 25 2.79 43.29 7.89
CA SER A 25 3.80 43.94 7.03
C SER A 25 4.68 42.93 6.28
N VAL A 26 4.57 41.64 6.60
CA VAL A 26 5.36 40.55 6.02
C VAL A 26 4.49 39.73 5.06
N PRO A 27 4.83 39.69 3.76
CA PRO A 27 4.16 38.82 2.79
C PRO A 27 4.26 37.35 3.19
N ASN A 28 3.23 36.56 2.88
CA ASN A 28 3.28 35.13 3.15
C ASN A 28 4.38 34.46 2.28
N PRO A 29 5.42 33.85 2.90
CA PRO A 29 6.54 33.28 2.16
C PRO A 29 6.16 32.09 1.28
N MET A 30 5.02 31.44 1.52
CA MET A 30 4.52 30.34 0.67
C MET A 30 4.23 30.82 -0.76
N PHE A 31 3.89 32.10 -0.94
CA PHE A 31 3.65 32.70 -2.26
C PHE A 31 4.94 33.22 -2.93
N ALA A 32 6.10 33.11 -2.28
CA ALA A 32 7.37 33.57 -2.86
C ALA A 32 7.69 32.85 -4.18
N GLY A 33 7.30 31.57 -4.30
CA GLY A 33 7.49 30.81 -5.54
C GLY A 33 6.68 31.34 -6.73
N LEU A 34 5.56 32.04 -6.52
CA LEU A 34 4.83 32.71 -7.60
C LEU A 34 5.59 33.91 -8.20
N LEU A 35 6.62 34.40 -7.51
CA LEU A 35 7.51 35.43 -8.05
C LEU A 35 8.52 34.85 -9.05
N SER A 36 8.68 33.51 -9.07
CA SER A 36 9.53 32.79 -10.02
C SER A 36 8.72 32.35 -11.23
N ARG A 37 9.31 32.47 -12.43
CA ARG A 37 8.74 31.86 -13.64
C ARG A 37 8.95 30.34 -13.70
N ASN A 38 9.80 29.80 -12.82
CA ASN A 38 10.22 28.40 -12.85
C ASN A 38 9.60 27.56 -11.75
N GLU A 39 8.85 28.18 -10.83
CA GLU A 39 8.20 27.49 -9.73
C GLU A 39 6.69 27.58 -9.90
N VAL A 40 6.01 26.45 -9.80
CA VAL A 40 4.55 26.39 -9.82
C VAL A 40 4.09 26.12 -8.40
N TYR A 41 3.41 27.09 -7.80
CA TYR A 41 2.74 26.86 -6.52
C TYR A 41 1.60 25.88 -6.74
N HIS A 42 1.70 24.70 -6.14
CA HIS A 42 0.77 23.61 -6.39
C HIS A 42 -0.65 24.01 -5.96
N TYR A 43 -1.66 23.82 -6.82
CA TYR A 43 -3.04 24.27 -6.57
C TYR A 43 -3.67 23.66 -5.31
N GLY A 44 -3.22 22.47 -4.90
CA GLY A 44 -3.65 21.80 -3.67
C GLY A 44 -2.96 22.32 -2.40
N SER A 45 -2.10 23.34 -2.50
CA SER A 45 -1.39 23.89 -1.35
C SER A 45 -2.32 24.73 -0.48
N ASP A 46 -2.96 24.06 0.47
CA ASP A 46 -3.85 24.66 1.46
C ASP A 46 -3.27 24.46 2.87
N PRO A 47 -3.04 25.55 3.63
CA PRO A 47 -2.45 25.48 4.97
C PRO A 47 -3.36 24.87 6.04
N VAL A 48 -4.64 24.59 5.75
CA VAL A 48 -5.59 23.99 6.69
C VAL A 48 -5.77 22.49 6.42
N LEU A 49 -5.78 22.08 5.15
CA LEU A 49 -6.06 20.67 4.77
C LEU A 49 -5.01 19.66 5.25
N GLY A 50 -3.82 20.10 5.64
CA GLY A 50 -2.79 19.24 6.24
C GLY A 50 -2.99 18.89 7.72
N TYR A 51 -4.04 19.40 8.36
CA TYR A 51 -4.33 19.17 9.79
C TYR A 51 -5.61 18.34 10.00
N HIS A 52 -5.76 17.77 11.20
CA HIS A 52 -6.93 16.95 11.52
C HIS A 52 -8.14 17.81 11.90
N LEU A 53 -8.99 18.13 10.93
CA LEU A 53 -10.09 19.09 11.13
C LEU A 53 -11.26 18.57 11.99
N ALA A 54 -11.27 17.29 12.36
CA ALA A 54 -12.30 16.70 13.20
C ALA A 54 -12.47 17.43 14.54
N THR A 55 -11.38 17.95 15.14
CA THR A 55 -11.43 18.65 16.44
C THR A 55 -12.18 19.99 16.39
N ALA A 56 -12.37 20.57 15.20
CA ALA A 56 -13.17 21.78 15.00
C ALA A 56 -14.68 21.54 15.19
N PHE A 57 -15.14 20.31 15.00
CA PHE A 57 -16.57 19.96 14.94
C PHE A 57 -16.98 18.90 15.96
N ALA A 58 -16.06 18.04 16.41
CA ALA A 58 -16.34 17.03 17.40
C ALA A 58 -16.65 17.65 18.77
N PRO A 59 -17.65 17.15 19.51
CA PRO A 59 -17.89 17.59 20.88
C PRO A 59 -16.79 17.03 21.79
N LEU A 60 -15.87 17.89 22.24
CA LEU A 60 -14.75 17.50 23.10
C LEU A 60 -15.01 17.87 24.57
N THR A 61 -14.50 17.06 25.51
CA THR A 61 -14.55 17.35 26.96
C THR A 61 -13.69 18.57 27.31
N GLU A 62 -13.96 19.20 28.46
CA GLU A 62 -13.32 20.46 28.82
C GLU A 62 -11.78 20.43 28.80
N ASN A 63 -11.20 19.37 29.38
CA ASN A 63 -9.76 19.12 29.48
C ASN A 63 -9.22 18.20 28.38
N SER A 64 -9.94 18.06 27.26
CA SER A 64 -9.50 17.22 26.14
C SER A 64 -8.22 17.76 25.50
N PRO A 65 -7.24 16.91 25.16
CA PRO A 65 -6.15 17.28 24.26
C PRO A 65 -6.68 17.88 22.95
N LEU A 66 -5.94 18.82 22.38
CA LEU A 66 -6.23 19.50 21.10
C LEU A 66 -7.63 20.14 21.01
N ARG A 67 -8.30 20.40 22.14
CA ARG A 67 -9.55 21.16 22.16
C ARG A 67 -9.30 22.58 21.65
N VAL A 68 -10.16 23.02 20.74
CA VAL A 68 -10.08 24.38 20.19
C VAL A 68 -10.63 25.38 21.21
N PRO A 69 -9.87 26.42 21.59
CA PRO A 69 -10.39 27.51 22.42
C PRO A 69 -11.47 28.30 21.68
N ASP A 70 -12.47 28.83 22.39
CA ASP A 70 -13.49 29.71 21.81
C ASP A 70 -12.86 31.04 21.35
N GLN A 71 -12.45 31.12 20.08
CA GLN A 71 -11.91 32.34 19.47
C GLN A 71 -12.97 33.03 18.60
N LYS A 72 -13.23 34.31 18.87
CA LYS A 72 -14.30 35.10 18.21
C LYS A 72 -13.98 35.52 16.77
N SER A 73 -12.76 35.35 16.26
CA SER A 73 -12.29 35.97 15.01
C SER A 73 -11.72 35.01 13.94
N ALA A 74 -11.68 33.70 14.19
CA ALA A 74 -11.16 32.71 13.24
C ALA A 74 -12.24 31.68 12.84
N THR A 75 -12.16 31.15 11.62
CA THR A 75 -12.89 29.94 11.22
C THR A 75 -12.53 28.80 12.18
N LYS A 76 -13.47 27.88 12.45
CA LYS A 76 -13.23 26.79 13.42
C LYS A 76 -12.10 25.89 12.94
N VAL A 77 -12.04 25.64 11.64
CA VAL A 77 -10.98 24.84 11.01
C VAL A 77 -9.61 25.49 11.12
N ALA A 78 -9.48 26.81 10.96
CA ALA A 78 -8.20 27.50 11.15
C ALA A 78 -7.77 27.51 12.61
N ALA A 79 -8.71 27.67 13.55
CA ALA A 79 -8.43 27.59 14.98
C ALA A 79 -7.95 26.19 15.39
N ALA A 80 -8.57 25.13 14.84
CA ALA A 80 -8.12 23.75 15.03
C ALA A 80 -6.72 23.51 14.48
N ALA A 81 -6.44 23.95 13.25
CA ALA A 81 -5.13 23.83 12.62
C ALA A 81 -4.04 24.57 13.43
N LYS A 82 -4.32 25.80 13.90
CA LYS A 82 -3.40 26.56 14.77
C LYS A 82 -3.12 25.84 16.07
N SER A 83 -4.16 25.32 16.74
CA SER A 83 -4.02 24.55 17.98
C SER A 83 -3.10 23.33 17.80
N GLN A 84 -3.34 22.55 16.75
CA GLN A 84 -2.49 21.39 16.41
C GLN A 84 -1.06 21.82 16.07
N PHE A 85 -0.87 22.86 15.27
CA PHE A 85 0.46 23.37 14.94
C PHE A 85 1.26 23.75 16.18
N TYR A 86 0.66 24.45 17.14
CA TYR A 86 1.35 24.82 18.37
C TYR A 86 1.79 23.60 19.18
N GLU A 87 0.91 22.62 19.35
CA GLU A 87 1.23 21.37 20.07
C GLU A 87 2.28 20.54 19.34
N TRP A 88 2.19 20.42 18.01
CA TRP A 88 3.17 19.69 17.20
C TRP A 88 4.54 20.36 17.22
N VAL A 89 4.60 21.70 17.16
CA VAL A 89 5.85 22.45 17.31
C VAL A 89 6.45 22.27 18.70
N ALA A 90 5.62 22.25 19.76
CA ALA A 90 6.08 22.00 21.12
C ALA A 90 6.69 20.58 21.24
N ALA A 91 5.98 19.56 20.76
CA ALA A 91 6.46 18.18 20.74
C ALA A 91 7.74 18.03 19.89
N PHE A 92 7.79 18.67 18.72
CA PHE A 92 8.97 18.68 17.86
C PHE A 92 10.18 19.29 18.57
N ARG A 93 10.02 20.44 19.23
CA ARG A 93 11.09 21.10 19.99
C ARG A 93 11.64 20.24 21.12
N GLU A 94 10.81 19.41 21.75
CA GLU A 94 11.25 18.50 22.81
C GLU A 94 12.13 17.35 22.27
N ILE A 95 11.76 16.80 21.11
CA ILE A 95 12.39 15.60 20.54
C ILE A 95 13.60 15.96 19.67
N ALA A 96 13.54 17.08 18.93
CA ALA A 96 14.53 17.44 17.92
C ALA A 96 15.98 17.44 18.45
N PRO A 97 16.30 18.03 19.61
CA PRO A 97 17.68 18.06 20.12
C PRO A 97 18.23 16.69 20.55
N LYS A 98 17.36 15.71 20.82
CA LYS A 98 17.73 14.44 21.45
C LYS A 98 17.80 13.27 20.48
N ARG A 99 16.94 13.25 19.46
CA ARG A 99 16.65 12.02 18.69
C ARG A 99 16.43 12.24 17.19
N LEU A 100 16.43 13.48 16.70
CA LEU A 100 16.14 13.77 15.29
C LEU A 100 17.44 14.01 14.52
N VAL A 101 17.57 13.32 13.39
CA VAL A 101 18.59 13.60 12.38
C VAL A 101 17.88 13.78 11.05
N LEU A 102 17.96 14.97 10.48
CA LEU A 102 17.40 15.27 9.16
C LEU A 102 18.47 15.10 8.09
N ARG A 103 18.15 14.31 7.07
CA ARG A 103 19.01 14.09 5.90
C ARG A 103 18.24 14.53 4.67
N PHE A 104 18.83 15.43 3.91
CA PHE A 104 18.21 15.95 2.70
C PHE A 104 18.84 15.28 1.48
N VAL A 105 18.00 14.79 0.58
CA VAL A 105 18.43 14.26 -0.71
C VAL A 105 17.63 14.93 -1.81
N VAL A 106 18.32 15.33 -2.86
CA VAL A 106 17.75 16.06 -4.00
C VAL A 106 18.01 15.21 -5.24
N ALA A 107 17.22 14.14 -5.41
CA ALA A 107 17.39 13.15 -6.47
C ALA A 107 16.04 12.52 -6.86
N ASP A 108 16.03 11.82 -7.99
CA ASP A 108 14.98 10.87 -8.35
C ASP A 108 14.86 9.77 -7.28
N ALA A 109 13.62 9.35 -6.99
CA ALA A 109 13.33 8.41 -5.91
C ALA A 109 13.93 7.03 -6.18
N LEU A 110 13.87 6.54 -7.43
CA LEU A 110 14.41 5.24 -7.81
C LEU A 110 15.95 5.27 -7.81
N ALA A 111 16.55 6.35 -8.33
CA ALA A 111 18.00 6.56 -8.27
C ALA A 111 18.52 6.55 -6.82
N CYS A 112 17.82 7.25 -5.92
CA CYS A 112 18.16 7.26 -4.49
C CYS A 112 18.09 5.86 -3.88
N CYS A 113 16.98 5.15 -4.09
CA CYS A 113 16.77 3.82 -3.53
C CYS A 113 17.79 2.80 -4.05
N HIS A 114 18.04 2.74 -5.36
CA HIS A 114 19.03 1.83 -5.94
C HIS A 114 20.46 2.17 -5.51
N THR A 115 20.77 3.45 -5.30
CA THR A 115 22.08 3.87 -4.76
C THR A 115 22.25 3.44 -3.31
N LEU A 116 21.22 3.58 -2.46
CA LEU A 116 21.24 3.08 -1.08
C LEU A 116 21.37 1.56 -1.01
N GLN A 117 20.69 0.83 -1.90
CA GLN A 117 20.84 -0.61 -2.03
C GLN A 117 22.29 -0.99 -2.38
N HIS A 118 22.86 -0.34 -3.40
CA HIS A 118 24.22 -0.60 -3.85
C HIS A 118 25.25 -0.27 -2.76
N LEU A 119 25.06 0.83 -2.04
CA LEU A 119 25.87 1.18 -0.89
C LEU A 119 25.80 0.10 0.19
N GLY A 120 24.60 -0.35 0.54
CA GLY A 120 24.40 -1.41 1.54
C GLY A 120 25.09 -2.72 1.17
N ALA A 121 25.17 -3.04 -0.12
CA ALA A 121 25.78 -4.28 -0.61
C ALA A 121 27.30 -4.19 -0.83
N THR A 122 27.82 -3.04 -1.27
CA THR A 122 29.21 -2.91 -1.74
C THR A 122 30.06 -1.91 -0.94
N GLY A 123 29.43 -1.09 -0.10
CA GLY A 123 30.08 0.04 0.57
C GLY A 123 30.41 1.22 -0.36
N LYS A 124 30.01 1.18 -1.64
CA LYS A 124 30.26 2.26 -2.59
C LYS A 124 29.13 3.31 -2.57
N PRO A 125 29.46 4.61 -2.50
CA PRO A 125 28.49 5.72 -2.36
C PRO A 125 27.73 6.11 -3.63
N SER A 126 27.98 5.46 -4.77
CA SER A 126 27.26 5.72 -6.03
C SER A 126 27.00 4.43 -6.77
N ALA A 127 25.83 4.35 -7.39
CA ALA A 127 25.40 3.28 -8.29
C ALA A 127 25.40 3.73 -9.77
N ASN A 128 26.12 4.82 -10.10
CA ASN A 128 26.16 5.43 -11.44
C ASN A 128 24.81 5.89 -12.00
N TRP A 129 23.79 6.06 -11.16
CA TRP A 129 22.53 6.67 -11.58
C TRP A 129 22.70 8.16 -11.76
N TYR A 130 22.08 8.76 -12.78
CA TYR A 130 21.89 10.20 -12.78
C TYR A 130 21.04 10.63 -11.60
N ARG A 131 21.35 11.79 -11.04
CA ARG A 131 20.62 12.36 -9.92
C ARG A 131 19.15 12.60 -10.28
N ARG A 132 18.87 13.05 -11.50
CA ARG A 132 17.53 13.37 -12.04
C ARG A 132 17.53 13.19 -13.56
N GLN A 133 16.36 13.08 -14.18
CA GLN A 133 16.22 12.89 -15.63
C GLN A 133 16.71 14.09 -16.48
N TRP A 134 16.70 15.31 -15.93
CA TRP A 134 17.03 16.56 -16.64
C TRP A 134 18.46 17.08 -16.35
N GLU A 135 19.37 16.21 -15.90
CA GLU A 135 20.73 16.60 -15.50
C GLU A 135 21.74 15.46 -15.69
N LEU A 136 22.97 15.75 -16.08
CA LEU A 136 24.01 14.73 -16.31
C LEU A 136 24.89 14.42 -15.07
N LYS A 137 24.54 14.96 -13.90
CA LYS A 137 25.28 14.66 -12.66
C LYS A 137 24.89 13.30 -12.12
N VAL A 138 25.88 12.45 -11.89
CA VAL A 138 25.71 11.17 -11.20
C VAL A 138 25.37 11.41 -9.73
N LEU A 139 24.43 10.65 -9.18
CA LEU A 139 24.10 10.65 -7.77
C LEU A 139 25.26 10.05 -6.98
N GLN A 140 25.83 10.87 -6.11
CA GLN A 140 26.90 10.52 -5.20
C GLN A 140 26.46 10.83 -3.78
N LEU A 141 26.38 9.82 -2.92
CA LEU A 141 26.09 10.03 -1.49
C LEU A 141 27.28 10.69 -0.79
N GLN A 142 27.01 11.54 0.20
CA GLN A 142 28.05 12.27 0.90
C GLN A 142 29.01 11.33 1.64
N ALA A 143 30.31 11.49 1.42
CA ALA A 143 31.34 10.60 1.96
C ALA A 143 31.42 10.65 3.49
N ASP A 144 31.14 11.79 4.11
CA ASP A 144 31.20 11.93 5.57
C ASP A 144 30.13 11.09 6.28
N GLU A 145 28.97 10.94 5.65
CA GLU A 145 27.84 10.20 6.22
C GLU A 145 27.73 8.76 5.72
N TYR A 146 28.08 8.51 4.46
CA TYR A 146 27.88 7.25 3.76
C TYR A 146 29.19 6.64 3.22
N GLY A 147 30.35 7.21 3.55
CA GLY A 147 31.65 6.60 3.29
C GLY A 147 32.00 5.51 4.32
N PRO A 148 33.22 4.94 4.27
CA PRO A 148 33.61 3.78 5.09
C PRO A 148 33.52 3.97 6.62
N LYS A 149 33.59 5.22 7.10
CA LYS A 149 33.45 5.58 8.53
C LYS A 149 32.09 6.20 8.86
N GLY A 150 31.21 6.33 7.86
CA GLY A 150 29.90 6.92 7.96
C GLY A 150 28.93 6.10 8.81
N LYS A 151 27.89 6.75 9.32
CA LYS A 151 26.81 6.13 10.13
C LYS A 151 25.43 6.30 9.49
N GLY A 152 25.38 6.71 8.22
CA GLY A 152 24.15 6.84 7.47
C GLY A 152 23.40 5.50 7.38
N PRO A 153 22.07 5.46 7.62
CA PRO A 153 21.31 4.23 7.53
C PRO A 153 21.13 3.79 6.08
N THR A 154 21.25 2.49 5.84
CA THR A 154 20.92 1.83 4.55
C THR A 154 19.70 0.92 4.66
N LEU A 155 19.24 0.63 5.87
CA LEU A 155 18.06 -0.17 6.17
C LEU A 155 17.12 0.57 7.14
N PHE A 156 15.82 0.47 6.89
CA PHE A 156 14.78 1.27 7.55
C PHE A 156 13.70 0.39 8.16
N ASP A 157 13.12 0.85 9.27
CA ASP A 157 11.92 0.27 9.86
C ASP A 157 10.66 0.69 9.08
N VAL A 158 10.65 1.91 8.53
CA VAL A 158 9.54 2.41 7.71
C VAL A 158 10.12 3.13 6.50
N VAL A 159 9.62 2.81 5.31
CA VAL A 159 9.79 3.63 4.11
C VAL A 159 8.40 4.10 3.71
N ASP A 160 8.17 5.41 3.76
CA ASP A 160 6.90 6.01 3.34
C ASP A 160 7.12 6.77 2.04
N THR A 161 6.40 6.39 0.99
CA THR A 161 6.56 6.98 -0.34
C THR A 161 5.51 8.05 -0.64
N SER A 162 4.58 8.33 0.30
CA SER A 162 3.41 9.16 0.03
C SER A 162 2.71 8.70 -1.27
N ASN A 163 2.23 9.63 -2.08
CA ASN A 163 1.54 9.39 -3.34
C ASN A 163 2.47 9.15 -4.55
N LEU A 164 3.78 8.90 -4.35
CA LEU A 164 4.70 8.63 -5.47
C LEU A 164 4.24 7.46 -6.35
N SER A 165 3.45 6.52 -5.82
CA SER A 165 2.87 5.42 -6.59
C SER A 165 2.00 5.86 -7.77
N ASP A 166 1.42 7.06 -7.71
CA ASP A 166 0.65 7.64 -8.82
C ASP A 166 1.52 8.23 -9.93
N HIS A 167 2.81 8.44 -9.67
CA HIS A 167 3.75 8.97 -10.66
C HIS A 167 4.68 7.88 -11.22
N ILE A 168 5.29 7.08 -10.34
CA ILE A 168 6.32 6.10 -10.72
C ILE A 168 5.84 4.64 -10.65
N GLY A 169 4.61 4.38 -10.20
CA GLY A 169 4.03 3.05 -10.10
C GLY A 169 4.50 2.24 -8.88
N VAL A 170 3.59 1.46 -8.30
CA VAL A 170 3.84 0.66 -7.09
C VAL A 170 4.90 -0.43 -7.34
N VAL A 171 4.91 -1.09 -8.50
CA VAL A 171 5.89 -2.15 -8.79
C VAL A 171 7.32 -1.62 -8.77
N ASN A 172 7.58 -0.45 -9.38
CA ASN A 172 8.92 0.17 -9.34
C ASN A 172 9.33 0.53 -7.92
N LEU A 173 8.39 1.08 -7.12
CA LEU A 173 8.61 1.39 -5.71
C LEU A 173 8.94 0.13 -4.89
N ILE A 174 8.21 -0.97 -5.08
CA ILE A 174 8.48 -2.23 -4.37
C ILE A 174 9.88 -2.74 -4.72
N ILE A 175 10.25 -2.77 -6.01
CA ILE A 175 11.57 -3.25 -6.46
C ILE A 175 12.71 -2.39 -5.87
N ALA A 176 12.53 -1.07 -5.84
CA ALA A 176 13.55 -0.14 -5.38
C ALA A 176 13.61 -0.01 -3.84
N ALA A 177 12.47 -0.03 -3.14
CA ALA A 177 12.41 0.29 -1.72
C ALA A 177 12.31 -0.92 -0.79
N SER A 178 11.72 -2.05 -1.23
CA SER A 178 11.56 -3.22 -0.34
C SER A 178 12.89 -3.83 0.15
N PRO A 179 14.01 -3.82 -0.63
CA PRO A 179 15.29 -4.31 -0.11
C PRO A 179 15.90 -3.41 0.97
N LEU A 180 15.41 -2.17 1.11
CA LEU A 180 15.82 -1.24 2.16
C LEU A 180 15.11 -1.50 3.49
N LEU A 181 14.17 -2.46 3.56
CA LEU A 181 13.49 -2.81 4.81
C LEU A 181 14.36 -3.71 5.69
N LYS A 182 14.40 -3.41 6.99
CA LYS A 182 14.98 -4.32 7.98
C LYS A 182 14.23 -5.65 8.02
N ARG A 183 14.94 -6.73 8.38
CA ARG A 183 14.34 -8.05 8.63
C ARG A 183 13.68 -8.09 10.01
N GLN A 184 12.58 -7.35 10.16
CA GLN A 184 11.78 -7.29 11.38
C GLN A 184 10.28 -7.29 11.04
N PRO A 185 9.40 -7.89 11.86
CA PRO A 185 7.95 -7.93 11.61
C PRO A 185 7.27 -6.57 11.49
N TRP A 186 7.77 -5.54 12.18
CA TRP A 186 7.23 -4.18 12.09
C TRP A 186 7.73 -3.41 10.86
N ALA A 187 8.79 -3.89 10.18
CA ALA A 187 9.35 -3.18 9.04
C ALA A 187 8.32 -3.11 7.89
N THR A 188 8.06 -1.92 7.36
CA THR A 188 6.95 -1.69 6.41
C THR A 188 7.32 -0.67 5.34
N LEU A 189 6.99 -0.98 4.08
CA LEU A 189 6.94 -0.02 2.99
C LEU A 189 5.50 0.45 2.83
N CYS A 190 5.25 1.75 2.99
CA CYS A 190 3.95 2.37 2.83
C CYS A 190 3.87 3.08 1.47
N THR A 191 2.86 2.74 0.67
CA THR A 191 2.56 3.43 -0.59
C THR A 191 1.14 3.97 -0.57
N GLU A 192 0.91 5.16 -1.13
CA GLU A 192 -0.42 5.78 -1.18
C GLU A 192 -0.86 6.02 -2.64
N THR A 193 -2.12 5.75 -2.94
CA THR A 193 -2.72 6.10 -4.23
C THR A 193 -3.88 7.04 -3.99
N LEU A 194 -3.97 8.10 -4.78
CA LEU A 194 -5.07 9.06 -4.84
C LEU A 194 -5.91 8.86 -6.11
N CYS A 195 -5.32 8.27 -7.16
CA CYS A 195 -6.02 7.99 -8.40
C CYS A 195 -6.85 6.70 -8.28
N LYS A 196 -8.16 6.78 -8.57
CA LYS A 196 -9.02 5.61 -8.72
C LYS A 196 -8.57 4.81 -9.96
N ARG A 197 -8.13 3.56 -9.76
CA ARG A 197 -7.70 2.68 -10.84
C ARG A 197 -8.75 1.59 -11.09
N GLY A 198 -9.49 1.69 -12.20
CA GLY A 198 -10.47 0.70 -12.63
C GLY A 198 -11.90 0.90 -12.12
N THR A 199 -12.80 0.07 -12.66
CA THR A 199 -14.25 0.15 -12.39
C THR A 199 -14.63 -0.47 -11.06
N SER A 200 -13.91 -1.51 -10.62
CA SER A 200 -14.02 -2.17 -9.32
C SER A 200 -12.69 -2.17 -8.56
N GLN A 201 -12.74 -2.13 -7.23
CA GLN A 201 -11.53 -2.11 -6.40
C GLN A 201 -10.78 -3.47 -6.37
N ARG A 202 -11.44 -4.57 -6.78
CA ARG A 202 -10.79 -5.87 -6.98
C ARG A 202 -9.87 -5.86 -8.21
N GLU A 203 -10.28 -5.19 -9.28
CA GLU A 203 -9.41 -4.94 -10.45
C GLU A 203 -8.27 -3.98 -10.12
N ALA A 204 -8.49 -3.04 -9.19
CA ALA A 204 -7.49 -2.05 -8.81
C ALA A 204 -6.19 -2.67 -8.31
N VAL A 205 -6.23 -3.71 -7.46
CA VAL A 205 -5.01 -4.39 -6.98
C VAL A 205 -4.25 -5.05 -8.13
N GLY A 206 -4.97 -5.70 -9.05
CA GLY A 206 -4.35 -6.35 -10.21
C GLY A 206 -3.70 -5.34 -11.15
N ARG A 207 -4.32 -4.16 -11.33
CA ARG A 207 -3.75 -3.03 -12.07
C ARG A 207 -2.50 -2.47 -11.37
N ILE A 208 -2.51 -2.35 -10.04
CA ILE A 208 -1.39 -1.85 -9.24
C ILE A 208 -0.15 -2.76 -9.34
N LEU A 209 -0.36 -4.08 -9.32
CA LEU A 209 0.69 -5.10 -9.35
C LEU A 209 0.97 -5.67 -10.76
N CYS A 210 0.33 -5.10 -11.78
CA CYS A 210 0.44 -5.51 -13.18
C CYS A 210 0.22 -7.02 -13.40
N GLY A 211 -0.79 -7.61 -12.75
CA GLY A 211 -1.07 -9.03 -12.86
C GLY A 211 -1.91 -9.57 -11.71
N ASN A 212 -1.91 -10.89 -11.53
CA ASN A 212 -2.59 -11.50 -10.40
C ASN A 212 -1.88 -11.10 -9.08
N PRO A 213 -2.60 -10.54 -8.08
CA PRO A 213 -1.99 -9.99 -6.87
C PRO A 213 -1.13 -10.97 -6.08
N THR A 214 -1.54 -12.23 -5.95
CA THR A 214 -0.80 -13.24 -5.18
C THR A 214 0.47 -13.65 -5.92
N THR A 215 0.38 -13.82 -7.24
CA THR A 215 1.52 -14.17 -8.09
C THR A 215 2.57 -13.07 -8.12
N SER A 216 2.18 -11.82 -8.39
CA SER A 216 3.12 -10.69 -8.39
C SER A 216 3.76 -10.49 -7.02
N SER A 217 2.99 -10.60 -5.93
CA SER A 217 3.50 -10.49 -4.55
C SER A 217 4.55 -11.57 -4.23
N LEU A 218 4.28 -12.82 -4.61
CA LEU A 218 5.20 -13.96 -4.42
C LEU A 218 6.53 -13.75 -5.15
N LEU A 219 6.44 -13.30 -6.42
CA LEU A 219 7.60 -13.02 -7.26
C LEU A 219 8.41 -11.82 -6.78
N LEU A 220 7.76 -10.80 -6.20
CA LEU A 220 8.43 -9.62 -5.66
C LEU A 220 8.97 -9.82 -4.23
N GLY A 221 8.51 -10.85 -3.50
CA GLY A 221 8.95 -11.11 -2.12
C GLY A 221 8.34 -10.18 -1.08
N VAL A 222 7.18 -9.62 -1.37
CA VAL A 222 6.44 -8.75 -0.46
C VAL A 222 4.99 -9.21 -0.37
N SER A 223 4.33 -8.89 0.73
CA SER A 223 2.91 -9.16 0.97
C SER A 223 2.20 -7.90 1.39
N LEU A 224 1.06 -7.65 0.77
CA LEU A 224 0.15 -6.58 1.16
C LEU A 224 -0.69 -7.05 2.35
N VAL A 225 -0.44 -6.49 3.54
CA VAL A 225 -1.06 -6.99 4.77
C VAL A 225 -2.57 -6.85 4.74
N GLN A 226 -3.08 -5.69 4.30
CA GLN A 226 -4.53 -5.43 4.25
C GLN A 226 -5.26 -6.37 3.29
N TYR A 227 -4.61 -6.83 2.22
CA TYR A 227 -5.22 -7.78 1.27
C TYR A 227 -5.53 -9.12 1.94
N TRP A 228 -4.58 -9.63 2.74
CA TRP A 228 -4.75 -10.91 3.42
C TRP A 228 -5.59 -10.82 4.69
N SER A 229 -5.48 -9.72 5.44
CA SER A 229 -6.23 -9.57 6.69
C SER A 229 -7.67 -9.12 6.49
N ASN A 230 -8.00 -8.50 5.35
CA ASN A 230 -9.29 -7.86 5.07
C ASN A 230 -9.83 -7.07 6.29
N ALA A 231 -8.93 -6.36 6.97
CA ALA A 231 -9.22 -5.60 8.17
C ALA A 231 -8.24 -4.45 8.33
N LYS A 232 -8.77 -3.26 8.58
CA LYS A 232 -8.00 -2.06 8.91
C LYS A 232 -8.72 -1.17 9.94
N CYS A 233 -7.95 -0.43 10.73
CA CYS A 233 -8.48 0.59 11.64
C CYS A 233 -8.77 1.93 10.93
N GLU A 234 -8.09 2.16 9.80
CA GLU A 234 -8.26 3.33 8.94
C GLU A 234 -9.63 3.33 8.28
N SER A 235 -10.40 4.38 8.52
CA SER A 235 -11.68 4.59 7.85
C SER A 235 -11.47 5.00 6.40
N HIS A 236 -12.44 4.66 5.55
CA HIS A 236 -12.53 5.14 4.17
C HIS A 236 -13.88 5.84 3.93
N VAL A 237 -14.57 6.19 5.02
CA VAL A 237 -15.94 6.69 5.00
C VAL A 237 -16.01 8.12 4.44
N ASP A 238 -15.06 8.96 4.83
CA ASP A 238 -14.84 10.29 4.28
C ASP A 238 -14.60 10.25 2.76
N GLU A 239 -13.70 9.39 2.30
CA GLU A 239 -13.41 9.18 0.87
C GLU A 239 -14.67 8.75 0.09
N MET A 240 -15.47 7.83 0.65
CA MET A 240 -16.75 7.42 0.06
C MET A 240 -17.73 8.59 -0.04
N PHE A 241 -17.82 9.43 0.98
CA PHE A 241 -18.73 10.59 0.98
C PHE A 241 -18.26 11.68 0.04
N MET A 242 -16.97 11.97 0.00
CA MET A 242 -16.39 12.96 -0.91
C MET A 242 -16.61 12.56 -2.36
N GLY A 243 -16.39 11.29 -2.71
CA GLY A 243 -16.69 10.78 -4.04
C GLY A 243 -18.19 10.83 -4.39
N ALA A 244 -19.06 10.56 -3.42
CA ALA A 244 -20.52 10.65 -3.61
C ALA A 244 -20.97 12.09 -3.88
N LEU A 245 -20.43 13.05 -3.14
CA LEU A 245 -20.70 14.49 -3.31
C LEU A 245 -20.24 15.00 -4.67
N GLY A 246 -19.03 14.62 -5.12
CA GLY A 246 -18.52 14.96 -6.45
C GLY A 246 -19.41 14.42 -7.58
N SER A 247 -19.99 13.24 -7.39
CA SER A 247 -20.87 12.60 -8.38
C SER A 247 -22.28 13.23 -8.47
N MET A 248 -22.75 13.91 -7.43
CA MET A 248 -24.09 14.55 -7.42
C MET A 248 -24.16 15.86 -8.22
N GLY A 249 -23.01 16.46 -8.57
CA GLY A 249 -22.93 17.68 -9.38
C GLY A 249 -22.77 17.45 -10.89
N ALA A 250 -22.53 16.21 -11.32
CA ALA A 250 -22.26 15.89 -12.72
C ALA A 250 -23.55 15.56 -13.49
N SER A 251 -23.87 16.35 -14.52
CA SER A 251 -25.05 16.18 -15.38
C SER A 251 -24.89 15.04 -16.41
N SER A 252 -23.72 14.41 -16.49
CA SER A 252 -23.46 13.23 -17.33
C SER A 252 -22.36 12.34 -16.72
N ARG A 253 -22.40 11.02 -17.01
CA ARG A 253 -21.33 10.07 -16.64
C ARG A 253 -19.96 10.44 -17.23
N HIS A 254 -19.92 11.20 -18.33
CA HIS A 254 -18.70 11.64 -19.00
C HIS A 254 -18.08 12.90 -18.39
N GLN A 255 -18.79 13.60 -17.50
CA GLN A 255 -18.30 14.76 -16.74
C GLN A 255 -18.16 14.46 -15.24
N ALA A 256 -18.37 13.22 -14.81
CA ALA A 256 -18.01 12.83 -13.46
C ALA A 256 -16.48 12.89 -13.37
N GLU A 257 -15.97 14.01 -12.85
CA GLU A 257 -14.55 14.16 -12.54
C GLU A 257 -14.09 12.91 -11.78
N GLU A 258 -12.97 12.33 -12.21
CA GLU A 258 -12.36 11.21 -11.50
C GLU A 258 -12.27 11.55 -10.02
N THR A 259 -13.04 10.83 -9.21
CA THR A 259 -13.03 11.02 -7.76
C THR A 259 -11.69 10.50 -7.24
N GLN A 260 -10.93 11.39 -6.59
CA GLN A 260 -9.74 10.97 -5.87
C GLN A 260 -10.19 10.05 -4.74
N LEU A 261 -9.52 8.90 -4.61
CA LEU A 261 -9.74 7.94 -3.55
C LEU A 261 -8.39 7.69 -2.88
N HIS A 262 -8.20 8.21 -1.68
CA HIS A 262 -7.02 7.92 -0.89
C HIS A 262 -7.02 6.46 -0.43
N SER A 263 -5.93 5.76 -0.71
CA SER A 263 -5.71 4.39 -0.24
C SER A 263 -4.25 4.19 0.15
N ARG A 264 -4.01 3.90 1.43
CA ARG A 264 -2.70 3.57 1.98
C ARG A 264 -2.48 2.06 2.04
N LEU A 265 -1.39 1.59 1.45
CA LEU A 265 -1.03 0.17 1.33
C LEU A 265 0.23 -0.13 2.13
N ALA A 266 0.18 -1.17 2.97
CA ALA A 266 1.30 -1.58 3.82
C ALA A 266 1.92 -2.88 3.30
N TRP A 267 3.12 -2.76 2.73
CA TRP A 267 3.89 -3.87 2.18
C TRP A 267 4.91 -4.34 3.20
N LYS A 268 4.90 -5.65 3.48
CA LYS A 268 5.90 -6.30 4.34
C LYS A 268 6.66 -7.33 3.53
N ARG A 269 7.92 -7.58 3.91
CA ARG A 269 8.65 -8.74 3.39
C ARG A 269 7.88 -10.02 3.71
N ASP A 270 7.81 -10.93 2.75
CA ASP A 270 7.09 -12.20 2.89
C ASP A 270 7.60 -13.02 4.09
N ASP A 271 8.90 -13.10 4.29
CA ASP A 271 9.58 -13.79 5.41
C ASP A 271 9.17 -13.24 6.78
N GLN A 272 8.93 -11.93 6.90
CA GLN A 272 8.49 -11.30 8.13
C GLN A 272 6.97 -11.41 8.32
N PHE A 273 6.20 -11.34 7.24
CA PHE A 273 4.74 -11.44 7.26
C PHE A 273 4.27 -12.85 7.66
N SER A 274 4.89 -13.87 7.05
CA SER A 274 4.62 -15.28 7.35
C SER A 274 5.10 -15.72 8.72
N GLY A 275 6.06 -15.02 9.31
CA GLY A 275 6.71 -15.41 10.57
C GLY A 275 7.86 -16.40 10.39
N HIS A 276 8.50 -16.43 9.21
CA HIS A 276 9.64 -17.28 8.90
C HIS A 276 10.91 -16.44 8.64
N PRO A 277 11.56 -15.88 9.68
CA PRO A 277 12.62 -14.87 9.56
C PRO A 277 13.91 -15.37 8.89
N ASN A 278 14.08 -16.69 8.77
CA ASN A 278 15.20 -17.30 8.06
C ASN A 278 15.09 -17.14 6.54
N GLY A 279 13.91 -16.74 6.03
CA GLY A 279 13.64 -16.60 4.61
C GLY A 279 13.39 -17.95 3.93
N TYR A 280 13.10 -17.92 2.63
CA TYR A 280 12.75 -19.10 1.85
C TYR A 280 13.89 -19.55 0.96
N GLY A 281 13.89 -20.84 0.60
CA GLY A 281 14.68 -21.35 -0.52
C GLY A 281 14.15 -20.89 -1.87
N GLU A 282 14.91 -21.15 -2.93
CA GLU A 282 14.51 -20.85 -4.30
C GLU A 282 13.20 -21.57 -4.69
N PHE A 283 12.32 -20.86 -5.39
CA PHE A 283 11.10 -21.42 -5.95
C PHE A 283 11.41 -22.16 -7.24
N HIS A 284 11.02 -23.42 -7.35
CA HIS A 284 11.22 -24.19 -8.57
C HIS A 284 10.01 -24.04 -9.48
N VAL A 285 10.24 -23.57 -10.72
CA VAL A 285 9.18 -23.32 -11.69
C VAL A 285 9.61 -23.84 -13.05
N GLU A 286 8.69 -24.50 -13.74
CA GLU A 286 8.90 -24.98 -15.11
C GLU A 286 8.97 -23.80 -16.10
N VAL A 287 9.80 -23.92 -17.13
CA VAL A 287 10.10 -22.83 -18.09
C VAL A 287 8.84 -22.30 -18.75
N SER A 288 8.02 -23.18 -19.36
CA SER A 288 6.80 -22.76 -20.06
C SER A 288 5.79 -22.10 -19.13
N ALA A 289 5.67 -22.58 -17.89
CA ALA A 289 4.81 -22.00 -16.86
C ALA A 289 5.26 -20.58 -16.49
N LEU A 290 6.56 -20.37 -16.26
CA LEU A 290 7.09 -19.05 -15.92
C LEU A 290 6.95 -18.06 -17.09
N VAL A 291 7.23 -18.50 -18.33
CA VAL A 291 7.03 -17.68 -19.54
C VAL A 291 5.57 -17.24 -19.68
N ARG A 292 4.59 -18.12 -19.39
CA ARG A 292 3.16 -17.74 -19.41
C ARG A 292 2.85 -16.63 -18.41
N VAL A 293 3.35 -16.74 -17.18
CA VAL A 293 3.14 -15.75 -16.10
C VAL A 293 3.81 -14.41 -16.46
N LEU A 294 5.10 -14.43 -16.80
CA LEU A 294 5.86 -13.22 -17.10
C LEU A 294 5.33 -12.47 -18.32
N PHE A 295 4.86 -13.20 -19.34
CA PHE A 295 4.22 -12.58 -20.51
C PHE A 295 2.91 -11.88 -20.17
N GLN A 296 2.07 -12.45 -19.30
CA GLN A 296 0.86 -11.75 -18.86
C GLN A 296 1.18 -10.50 -18.04
N ILE A 297 2.19 -10.56 -17.17
CA ILE A 297 2.66 -9.38 -16.44
C ILE A 297 3.15 -8.29 -17.39
N TYR A 298 3.92 -8.66 -18.43
CA TYR A 298 4.35 -7.74 -19.49
C TYR A 298 3.17 -7.03 -20.16
N LEU A 299 2.14 -7.78 -20.57
CA LEU A 299 0.94 -7.21 -21.19
C LEU A 299 0.20 -6.24 -20.25
N HIS A 300 0.15 -6.53 -18.96
CA HIS A 300 -0.47 -5.64 -17.98
C HIS A 300 0.38 -4.40 -17.67
N MET A 301 1.72 -4.50 -17.63
CA MET A 301 2.60 -3.35 -17.44
C MET A 301 2.47 -2.32 -18.57
N PHE A 302 2.20 -2.80 -19.79
CA PHE A 302 2.16 -1.97 -20.99
C PHE A 302 0.77 -1.88 -21.63
N SER A 303 -0.30 -2.11 -20.85
CA SER A 303 -1.68 -2.11 -21.36
C SER A 303 -2.09 -0.82 -22.06
N SER A 304 -1.48 0.32 -21.69
CA SER A 304 -1.67 1.62 -22.34
C SER A 304 -1.24 1.67 -23.82
N GLU A 305 -0.43 0.70 -24.27
CA GLU A 305 0.00 0.55 -25.67
C GLU A 305 -0.99 -0.27 -26.50
N SER A 306 -2.10 -0.74 -25.92
CA SER A 306 -3.10 -1.57 -26.61
C SER A 306 -3.97 -0.77 -27.58
N TYR A 307 -4.26 -1.35 -28.75
CA TYR A 307 -5.17 -0.77 -29.75
C TYR A 307 -6.64 -0.72 -29.33
N ARG A 308 -7.02 -1.42 -28.24
CA ARG A 308 -8.43 -1.67 -27.87
C ARG A 308 -9.05 -0.63 -26.95
N VAL A 309 -8.30 0.35 -26.48
CA VAL A 309 -8.71 1.21 -25.37
C VAL A 309 -9.29 2.54 -25.87
N SER A 310 -10.57 2.56 -26.25
CA SER A 310 -11.28 3.80 -26.59
C SER A 310 -11.92 4.50 -25.37
N GLU A 311 -12.12 3.80 -24.25
CA GLU A 311 -12.79 4.36 -23.06
C GLU A 311 -11.82 4.98 -22.02
N GLU A 312 -10.56 4.51 -21.91
CA GLU A 312 -9.60 4.99 -20.87
C GLU A 312 -8.75 6.20 -21.29
N ILE A 313 -9.04 6.80 -22.46
CA ILE A 313 -8.31 7.98 -23.00
C ILE A 313 -8.40 9.17 -22.04
N PHE A 314 -9.45 9.24 -21.21
CA PHE A 314 -9.66 10.32 -20.25
C PHE A 314 -9.21 9.99 -18.82
N GLU A 315 -8.69 8.78 -18.56
CA GLU A 315 -8.17 8.45 -17.22
C GLU A 315 -6.88 9.23 -16.93
N ARG A 316 -6.74 9.85 -15.75
CA ARG A 316 -5.45 10.48 -15.38
C ARG A 316 -4.33 9.45 -15.26
N SER A 317 -4.68 8.20 -14.97
CA SER A 317 -3.74 7.08 -14.87
C SER A 317 -3.04 6.76 -16.21
N THR A 318 -3.65 7.11 -17.35
CA THR A 318 -3.08 6.87 -18.69
C THR A 318 -2.21 8.02 -19.20
N ALA A 319 -2.25 9.18 -18.53
CA ALA A 319 -1.44 10.35 -18.85
C ALA A 319 0.04 10.15 -18.50
N TYR A 320 0.34 9.39 -17.44
CA TYR A 320 1.70 9.16 -16.95
C TYR A 320 2.06 7.68 -17.09
N LYS A 321 2.89 7.34 -18.08
CA LYS A 321 3.42 5.98 -18.22
C LYS A 321 4.37 5.69 -17.06
N HIS A 322 3.98 4.78 -16.16
CA HIS A 322 4.83 4.39 -15.02
C HIS A 322 5.98 3.48 -15.41
N PHE A 323 5.86 2.77 -16.54
CA PHE A 323 6.72 1.66 -16.90
C PHE A 323 7.38 1.85 -18.25
N HIS A 324 8.63 1.43 -18.34
CA HIS A 324 9.35 1.21 -19.59
C HIS A 324 10.01 -0.18 -19.57
N ARG A 325 10.64 -0.61 -20.68
CA ARG A 325 11.25 -1.96 -20.76
C ARG A 325 12.42 -2.17 -19.79
N GLY A 326 13.06 -1.08 -19.36
CA GLY A 326 14.00 -1.10 -18.23
C GLY A 326 13.34 -1.48 -16.90
N SER A 327 12.13 -0.99 -16.61
CA SER A 327 11.34 -1.39 -15.43
C SER A 327 11.00 -2.88 -15.44
N PHE A 328 10.59 -3.42 -16.59
CA PHE A 328 10.31 -4.85 -16.73
C PHE A 328 11.58 -5.69 -16.56
N SER A 329 12.72 -5.23 -17.07
CA SER A 329 14.02 -5.88 -16.82
C SER A 329 14.37 -5.88 -15.33
N SER A 330 14.08 -4.81 -14.59
CA SER A 330 14.26 -4.75 -13.13
C SER A 330 13.39 -5.79 -12.41
N PHE A 331 12.15 -5.97 -12.88
CA PHE A 331 11.24 -7.00 -12.37
C PHE A 331 11.79 -8.40 -12.65
N LEU A 332 12.21 -8.68 -13.89
CA LEU A 332 12.84 -9.95 -14.27
C LEU A 332 14.08 -10.25 -13.42
N LYS A 333 14.88 -9.24 -13.09
CA LYS A 333 16.03 -9.38 -12.19
C LYS A 333 15.61 -9.85 -10.80
N VAL A 334 14.54 -9.29 -10.23
CA VAL A 334 14.01 -9.76 -8.93
C VAL A 334 13.56 -11.22 -9.02
N VAL A 335 12.84 -11.59 -10.09
CA VAL A 335 12.38 -12.96 -10.33
C VAL A 335 13.55 -13.94 -10.46
N LYS A 336 14.58 -13.60 -11.24
CA LYS A 336 15.82 -14.40 -11.41
C LYS A 336 16.47 -14.76 -10.07
N HIS A 337 16.43 -13.86 -9.10
CA HIS A 337 17.05 -14.08 -7.78
C HIS A 337 16.18 -14.91 -6.81
N ARG A 338 14.95 -15.25 -7.20
CA ARG A 338 14.00 -15.98 -6.36
C ARG A 338 13.57 -17.31 -6.96
N VAL A 339 13.62 -17.44 -8.29
CA VAL A 339 13.14 -18.61 -9.03
C VAL A 339 14.29 -19.39 -9.62
N LYS A 340 14.32 -20.69 -9.33
CA LYS A 340 15.20 -21.67 -9.96
C LYS A 340 14.53 -22.27 -11.19
N THR A 341 15.11 -22.03 -12.36
CA THR A 341 14.67 -22.55 -13.66
C THR A 341 15.80 -22.39 -14.69
N ASP A 342 15.62 -22.87 -15.92
CA ASP A 342 16.51 -22.54 -17.03
C ASP A 342 16.21 -21.11 -17.49
N TRP A 343 16.96 -20.16 -16.93
CA TRP A 343 16.72 -18.74 -17.13
C TRP A 343 16.96 -18.29 -18.57
N GLN A 344 17.96 -18.87 -19.25
CA GLN A 344 18.23 -18.58 -20.66
C GLN A 344 17.03 -19.00 -21.52
N ALA A 345 16.52 -20.22 -21.30
CA ALA A 345 15.34 -20.70 -22.02
C ALA A 345 14.09 -19.84 -21.72
N VAL A 346 13.90 -19.38 -20.48
CA VAL A 346 12.80 -18.47 -20.13
C VAL A 346 12.91 -17.15 -20.88
N CYS A 347 14.08 -16.51 -20.90
CA CYS A 347 14.29 -15.23 -21.56
C CYS A 347 14.07 -15.32 -23.07
N SER A 348 14.67 -16.31 -23.75
CA SER A 348 14.51 -16.46 -25.20
C SER A 348 13.05 -16.78 -25.58
N GLN A 349 12.37 -17.70 -24.89
CA GLN A 349 10.96 -18.01 -25.17
C GLN A 349 10.02 -16.83 -24.85
N LEU A 350 10.33 -16.03 -23.82
CA LEU A 350 9.56 -14.83 -23.50
C LEU A 350 9.68 -13.76 -24.58
N LEU A 351 10.91 -13.51 -25.08
CA LEU A 351 11.14 -12.57 -26.17
C LEU A 351 10.48 -13.03 -27.47
N ASP A 352 10.55 -14.32 -27.78
CA ASP A 352 9.82 -14.90 -28.92
C ASP A 352 8.33 -14.62 -28.81
N LYS A 353 7.75 -14.84 -27.62
CA LYS A 353 6.33 -14.58 -27.38
C LYS A 353 5.96 -13.09 -27.48
N ILE A 354 6.84 -12.19 -27.03
CA ILE A 354 6.67 -10.74 -27.18
C ILE A 354 6.77 -10.32 -28.66
N SER A 355 7.68 -10.90 -29.44
CA SER A 355 7.80 -10.57 -30.87
C SER A 355 6.59 -11.02 -31.71
N GLN A 356 5.91 -12.07 -31.26
CA GLN A 356 4.69 -12.59 -31.87
C GLN A 356 3.42 -11.90 -31.33
N ASP A 357 3.54 -11.05 -30.31
CA ASP A 357 2.41 -10.30 -29.77
C ASP A 357 1.83 -9.34 -30.79
N ARG A 358 0.49 -9.30 -30.83
CA ARG A 358 -0.29 -8.38 -31.65
C ARG A 358 -1.32 -7.62 -30.82
N THR A 359 -1.27 -7.76 -29.49
CA THR A 359 -2.21 -7.06 -28.60
C THR A 359 -1.74 -5.64 -28.30
N LEU A 360 -0.44 -5.43 -28.09
CA LEU A 360 0.15 -4.10 -27.94
C LEU A 360 0.67 -3.58 -29.28
N ALA A 361 0.51 -2.28 -29.52
CA ALA A 361 0.85 -1.62 -30.77
C ALA A 361 2.34 -1.56 -31.08
N LEU A 362 3.17 -1.53 -30.03
CA LEU A 362 4.60 -1.25 -30.13
C LEU A 362 5.48 -2.36 -29.57
N SER A 363 4.92 -3.55 -29.33
CA SER A 363 5.65 -4.67 -28.73
C SER A 363 6.96 -4.97 -29.47
N THR A 364 6.95 -4.98 -30.79
CA THR A 364 8.12 -5.25 -31.62
C THR A 364 9.12 -4.09 -31.66
N ASN A 365 8.64 -2.83 -31.65
CA ASN A 365 9.49 -1.63 -31.68
C ASN A 365 10.40 -1.52 -30.44
N HIS A 366 9.95 -2.04 -29.30
CA HIS A 366 10.69 -1.98 -28.04
C HIS A 366 11.56 -3.22 -27.75
N LEU A 367 11.62 -4.22 -28.65
CA LEU A 367 12.40 -5.45 -28.42
C LEU A 367 13.89 -5.18 -28.25
N GLN A 368 14.45 -4.28 -29.05
CA GLN A 368 15.87 -3.90 -28.96
C GLN A 368 16.17 -3.22 -27.61
N GLU A 369 15.28 -2.34 -27.13
CA GLU A 369 15.37 -1.74 -25.80
C GLU A 369 15.29 -2.82 -24.70
N LEU A 370 14.34 -3.75 -24.80
CA LEU A 370 14.17 -4.80 -23.81
C LEU A 370 15.43 -5.68 -23.71
N GLY A 371 15.96 -6.14 -24.84
CA GLY A 371 17.16 -6.97 -24.85
C GLY A 371 18.39 -6.26 -24.27
N ILE A 372 18.62 -4.99 -24.62
CA ILE A 372 19.75 -4.24 -24.07
C ILE A 372 19.60 -3.95 -22.58
N GLN A 373 18.38 -3.66 -22.10
CA GLN A 373 18.12 -3.45 -20.68
C GLN A 373 18.26 -4.75 -19.88
N MET A 374 17.88 -5.90 -20.44
CA MET A 374 18.12 -7.21 -19.83
C MET A 374 19.62 -7.49 -19.71
N TYR A 375 20.43 -7.15 -20.71
CA TYR A 375 21.88 -7.27 -20.66
C TYR A 375 22.50 -6.34 -19.60
N LEU A 376 22.20 -5.03 -19.66
CA LEU A 376 22.76 -4.01 -18.76
C LEU A 376 22.41 -4.26 -17.28
N GLN A 377 21.31 -4.95 -17.00
CA GLN A 377 20.87 -5.26 -15.65
C GLN A 377 21.29 -6.66 -15.17
N ASP A 378 22.05 -7.42 -15.96
CA ASP A 378 22.47 -8.81 -15.68
C ASP A 378 21.27 -9.77 -15.52
N VAL A 379 20.29 -9.65 -16.41
CA VAL A 379 19.16 -10.58 -16.53
C VAL A 379 19.52 -11.70 -17.52
N SER A 380 19.77 -11.36 -18.78
CA SER A 380 20.14 -12.29 -19.86
C SER A 380 20.93 -11.54 -20.94
N ALA A 381 21.81 -12.25 -21.65
CA ALA A 381 22.47 -11.80 -22.85
C ALA A 381 22.01 -12.69 -24.02
N GLU A 382 21.16 -12.15 -24.90
CA GLU A 382 20.58 -12.92 -25.99
C GLU A 382 21.53 -13.08 -27.17
N ALA A 383 21.45 -14.21 -27.87
CA ALA A 383 22.36 -14.55 -28.97
C ALA A 383 22.27 -13.61 -30.20
N TRP A 384 21.15 -12.91 -30.37
CA TRP A 384 20.96 -11.93 -31.44
C TRP A 384 21.63 -10.57 -31.13
N LEU A 385 22.07 -10.35 -29.89
CA LEU A 385 22.99 -9.26 -29.56
C LEU A 385 24.39 -9.69 -30.03
N PRO A 386 25.03 -8.97 -30.98
CA PRO A 386 26.30 -9.40 -31.53
C PRO A 386 27.38 -9.45 -30.43
N PRO A 387 28.14 -10.55 -30.29
CA PRO A 387 29.17 -10.67 -29.26
C PRO A 387 30.22 -9.56 -29.37
N GLU A 388 30.87 -9.22 -28.25
CA GLU A 388 32.00 -8.30 -28.24
C GLU A 388 33.07 -8.77 -29.25
N ASN A 389 33.52 -7.86 -30.12
CA ASN A 389 34.58 -8.08 -31.13
C ASN A 389 34.24 -8.95 -32.38
N ASN A 390 33.04 -8.86 -32.95
CA ASN A 390 32.81 -9.34 -34.33
C ASN A 390 33.49 -8.44 -35.40
N THR A 391 33.72 -8.96 -36.62
CA THR A 391 34.18 -8.17 -37.78
C THR A 391 33.11 -7.15 -38.19
N PHE A 392 33.27 -5.93 -37.70
CA PHE A 392 32.35 -4.82 -37.96
C PHE A 392 32.72 -4.07 -39.22
N LEU A 393 31.73 -3.46 -39.88
CA LEU A 393 31.94 -2.68 -41.10
C LEU A 393 32.87 -1.48 -40.82
N SER A 394 33.81 -1.21 -41.72
CA SER A 394 34.74 -0.07 -41.63
C SER A 394 34.08 1.29 -41.95
N VAL A 395 32.76 1.39 -41.81
CA VAL A 395 31.94 2.56 -42.15
C VAL A 395 30.98 2.88 -41.01
N GLY A 396 30.48 4.12 -40.97
CA GLY A 396 29.55 4.58 -39.94
C GLY A 396 30.23 4.98 -38.61
N PRO A 397 29.49 4.98 -37.49
CA PRO A 397 29.93 5.56 -36.22
C PRO A 397 31.15 4.87 -35.59
N PHE A 398 31.43 3.63 -35.98
CA PHE A 398 32.48 2.80 -35.38
C PHE A 398 33.78 2.72 -36.18
N ARG A 399 33.90 3.47 -37.29
CA ARG A 399 35.05 3.39 -38.21
C ARG A 399 36.44 3.51 -37.56
N HIS A 400 36.53 4.18 -36.40
CA HIS A 400 37.78 4.45 -35.68
C HIS A 400 37.92 3.61 -34.39
N TRP A 401 36.97 2.75 -34.09
CA TRP A 401 36.95 2.00 -32.83
C TRP A 401 37.75 0.71 -32.94
N LYS A 402 38.59 0.42 -31.94
CA LYS A 402 39.37 -0.84 -31.92
C LYS A 402 38.62 -1.99 -31.26
N SER A 403 37.81 -1.68 -30.26
CA SER A 403 36.98 -2.62 -29.51
C SER A 403 35.59 -2.03 -29.37
N ILE A 404 34.56 -2.77 -29.76
CA ILE A 404 33.17 -2.30 -29.69
C ILE A 404 32.41 -3.11 -28.64
N PRO A 405 31.87 -2.45 -27.60
CA PRO A 405 31.07 -3.11 -26.58
C PRO A 405 29.70 -3.53 -27.15
N LEU A 406 29.00 -4.40 -26.44
CA LEU A 406 27.63 -4.84 -26.77
C LEU A 406 26.61 -3.68 -26.75
N ALA A 407 26.80 -2.72 -25.85
CA ALA A 407 25.92 -1.59 -25.62
C ALA A 407 26.69 -0.28 -25.83
N VAL A 408 26.10 0.66 -26.57
CA VAL A 408 26.66 2.01 -26.76
C VAL A 408 25.60 3.07 -26.48
N ALA A 409 26.05 4.25 -26.06
CA ALA A 409 25.21 5.42 -25.89
C ALA A 409 25.12 6.21 -27.21
N VAL A 410 23.90 6.59 -27.58
CA VAL A 410 23.64 7.54 -28.66
C VAL A 410 23.17 8.85 -28.04
N THR A 411 23.86 9.93 -28.36
CA THR A 411 23.54 11.29 -27.92
C THR A 411 23.13 12.14 -29.12
N VAL A 412 21.96 12.76 -29.05
CA VAL A 412 21.37 13.59 -30.12
C VAL A 412 21.21 15.03 -29.63
N VAL A 413 21.64 15.98 -30.44
CA VAL A 413 21.47 17.42 -30.22
C VAL A 413 20.22 17.88 -30.95
N ILE A 414 19.24 18.35 -30.18
CA ILE A 414 17.91 18.73 -30.66
C ILE A 414 17.82 20.26 -30.63
N PRO A 415 17.63 20.91 -31.79
CA PRO A 415 17.51 22.36 -31.85
C PRO A 415 16.38 22.89 -30.96
N ARG A 416 16.63 24.00 -30.27
CA ARG A 416 15.66 24.61 -29.36
C ARG A 416 14.26 24.85 -29.99
N PRO A 417 14.13 25.33 -31.25
CA PRO A 417 12.83 25.51 -31.89
C PRO A 417 12.01 24.22 -32.03
N ALA A 418 12.67 23.06 -32.19
CA ALA A 418 11.99 21.77 -32.34
C ALA A 418 11.27 21.33 -31.05
N ILE A 419 11.76 21.78 -29.89
CA ILE A 419 11.15 21.53 -28.58
C ILE A 419 10.12 22.61 -28.24
N ASN A 420 10.42 23.89 -28.47
CA ASN A 420 9.52 24.99 -28.12
C ASN A 420 8.13 24.86 -28.76
N ARG A 421 8.06 24.34 -30.01
CA ARG A 421 6.77 24.12 -30.70
C ARG A 421 5.80 23.18 -29.98
N LEU A 422 6.28 22.35 -29.04
CA LEU A 422 5.41 21.50 -28.22
C LEU A 422 4.58 22.30 -27.21
N TYR A 423 4.99 23.53 -26.90
CA TYR A 423 4.42 24.35 -25.83
C TYR A 423 3.74 25.62 -26.35
N ASP A 424 4.11 26.10 -27.55
CA ASP A 424 3.70 27.42 -28.07
C ASP A 424 2.28 27.46 -28.70
N VAL A 425 1.54 26.35 -28.74
CA VAL A 425 0.28 26.25 -29.50
C VAL A 425 -0.95 26.73 -28.71
N SER A 426 -1.07 26.35 -27.43
CA SER A 426 -2.19 26.76 -26.58
C SER A 426 -1.84 26.67 -25.10
N LYS A 427 -2.68 27.25 -24.23
CA LYS A 427 -2.47 27.14 -22.77
C LYS A 427 -2.43 25.69 -22.28
N MET A 428 -3.14 24.79 -22.95
CA MET A 428 -3.09 23.36 -22.63
C MET A 428 -1.73 22.75 -22.97
N HIS A 429 -1.14 23.14 -24.10
CA HIS A 429 0.21 22.72 -24.50
C HIS A 429 1.27 23.26 -23.53
N GLU A 430 1.17 24.53 -23.14
CA GLU A 430 2.06 25.17 -22.17
C GLU A 430 2.10 24.43 -20.82
N LEU A 431 0.97 23.85 -20.40
CA LEU A 431 0.83 23.12 -19.14
C LEU A 431 1.09 21.60 -19.27
N SER A 432 1.31 21.10 -20.48
CA SER A 432 1.46 19.66 -20.73
C SER A 432 2.89 19.19 -20.53
N SER A 433 3.06 17.93 -20.11
CA SER A 433 4.38 17.32 -19.88
C SER A 433 4.53 16.07 -20.77
N PRO A 434 4.94 16.22 -22.04
CA PRO A 434 5.04 15.09 -22.96
C PRO A 434 6.12 14.11 -22.50
N THR A 435 5.82 12.81 -22.55
CA THR A 435 6.85 11.78 -22.38
C THR A 435 7.66 11.66 -23.67
N LEU A 436 8.96 11.88 -23.59
CA LEU A 436 9.86 11.77 -24.73
C LEU A 436 10.45 10.36 -24.82
N VAL A 437 10.50 9.82 -26.04
CA VAL A 437 11.15 8.54 -26.36
C VAL A 437 12.12 8.75 -27.51
N ALA A 438 13.21 8.00 -27.52
CA ALA A 438 14.14 7.98 -28.62
C ALA A 438 13.67 7.04 -29.73
N SER A 439 13.95 7.42 -30.96
CA SER A 439 13.57 6.72 -32.18
C SER A 439 14.83 6.45 -33.00
N LEU A 440 14.96 5.23 -33.49
CA LEU A 440 15.98 4.83 -34.45
C LEU A 440 15.31 4.00 -35.54
N ARG A 441 15.34 4.47 -36.79
CA ARG A 441 14.65 3.81 -37.91
C ARG A 441 15.49 3.80 -39.18
N ALA A 442 15.10 2.93 -40.11
CA ALA A 442 15.71 2.82 -41.42
C ALA A 442 15.62 4.14 -42.20
N GLY A 443 16.62 4.44 -43.02
CA GLY A 443 16.57 5.57 -43.94
C GLY A 443 15.48 5.42 -45.01
N PRO A 444 15.01 6.53 -45.63
CA PRO A 444 13.96 6.48 -46.67
C PRO A 444 14.35 5.64 -47.89
N GLY A 445 15.65 5.52 -48.18
CA GLY A 445 16.19 4.71 -49.27
C GLY A 445 16.51 3.26 -48.91
N SER A 446 16.27 2.84 -47.65
CA SER A 446 16.65 1.51 -47.18
C SER A 446 15.68 0.44 -47.71
N SER A 447 16.25 -0.65 -48.22
CA SER A 447 15.49 -1.79 -48.76
C SER A 447 14.68 -2.55 -47.70
N ASN A 448 15.08 -2.45 -46.43
CA ASN A 448 14.39 -3.07 -45.31
C ASN A 448 13.97 -1.99 -44.31
N GLN A 449 12.65 -1.78 -44.18
CA GLN A 449 12.10 -0.79 -43.27
C GLN A 449 11.99 -1.37 -41.86
N TRP A 450 12.60 -0.70 -40.88
CA TRP A 450 12.58 -1.09 -39.46
C TRP A 450 12.52 0.15 -38.58
N HIS A 451 11.99 0.01 -37.36
CA HIS A 451 11.86 1.10 -36.41
C HIS A 451 11.94 0.60 -34.96
N ASN A 452 12.94 1.09 -34.24
CA ASN A 452 13.18 0.77 -32.84
C ASN A 452 12.94 2.02 -31.96
N VAL A 453 12.31 1.81 -30.81
CA VAL A 453 11.98 2.88 -29.86
C VAL A 453 12.62 2.58 -28.51
N TYR A 454 13.20 3.60 -27.88
CA TYR A 454 13.87 3.51 -26.59
C TYR A 454 13.28 4.54 -25.62
N SER A 455 12.75 4.07 -24.50
CA SER A 455 12.04 4.90 -23.53
C SER A 455 12.93 5.40 -22.40
N ASP A 456 14.04 4.71 -22.13
CA ASP A 456 15.04 5.10 -21.15
C ASP A 456 15.97 6.20 -21.69
N VAL A 457 15.46 7.43 -21.71
CA VAL A 457 16.16 8.61 -22.25
C VAL A 457 16.55 9.57 -21.13
N GLN A 458 17.84 9.93 -21.11
CA GLN A 458 18.38 11.00 -20.27
C GLN A 458 18.44 12.30 -21.08
N ILE A 459 17.98 13.42 -20.50
CA ILE A 459 17.91 14.70 -21.21
C ILE A 459 18.54 15.83 -20.42
N VAL A 460 19.03 16.86 -21.10
CA VAL A 460 19.56 18.09 -20.49
C VAL A 460 19.58 19.23 -21.50
N PHE A 461 19.32 20.46 -21.09
CA PHE A 461 19.62 21.62 -21.94
C PHE A 461 21.11 21.93 -21.86
N GLY A 462 21.78 22.11 -23.00
CA GLY A 462 23.22 22.36 -22.99
C GLY A 462 23.87 22.37 -24.36
N THR A 463 25.20 22.45 -24.36
CA THR A 463 26.04 22.46 -25.56
C THR A 463 27.10 21.37 -25.46
N VAL A 464 27.25 20.55 -26.51
CA VAL A 464 28.32 19.55 -26.61
C VAL A 464 29.64 20.28 -26.90
N ARG A 465 30.70 19.99 -26.11
CA ARG A 465 31.98 20.71 -26.18
C ARG A 465 33.09 19.99 -26.94
N ASN A 466 32.93 18.68 -27.16
CA ASN A 466 33.93 17.86 -27.83
C ASN A 466 33.28 16.89 -28.82
N HIS A 467 34.08 16.44 -29.80
CA HIS A 467 33.68 15.35 -30.67
C HIS A 467 34.28 14.05 -30.17
N ALA A 468 33.43 13.11 -29.75
CA ALA A 468 33.86 11.75 -29.47
C ALA A 468 34.34 11.09 -30.77
N ARG A 469 35.62 10.65 -30.81
CA ARG A 469 36.25 10.10 -32.02
C ARG A 469 36.54 8.60 -31.94
N ASP A 470 36.68 8.06 -30.73
CA ASP A 470 37.04 6.68 -30.45
C ASP A 470 36.33 6.16 -29.19
N GLU A 471 36.52 4.89 -28.87
CA GLU A 471 35.88 4.19 -27.74
C GLU A 471 36.21 4.78 -26.35
N ASN A 472 37.28 5.57 -26.25
CA ASN A 472 37.80 6.13 -24.99
C ASN A 472 37.39 7.59 -24.78
N THR A 473 36.81 8.22 -25.79
CA THR A 473 36.44 9.64 -25.74
C THR A 473 34.98 9.80 -25.34
N ALA A 474 34.72 10.19 -24.09
CA ALA A 474 33.37 10.50 -23.63
C ALA A 474 32.83 11.82 -24.23
N VAL A 475 31.51 11.92 -24.39
CA VAL A 475 30.85 13.20 -24.73
C VAL A 475 30.77 14.08 -23.49
N VAL A 476 31.25 15.31 -23.62
CA VAL A 476 31.22 16.35 -22.59
C VAL A 476 30.16 17.38 -22.98
N VAL A 477 29.16 17.51 -22.11
CA VAL A 477 28.08 18.47 -22.25
C VAL A 477 28.24 19.55 -21.21
N GLU A 478 28.27 20.81 -21.65
CA GLU A 478 28.11 21.95 -20.77
C GLU A 478 26.62 22.25 -20.62
N GLN A 479 26.10 22.07 -19.40
CA GLN A 479 24.70 22.29 -19.10
C GLN A 479 24.35 23.78 -19.08
N ASP A 480 23.23 24.13 -19.68
CA ASP A 480 22.64 25.47 -19.60
C ASP A 480 21.93 25.64 -18.25
N GLU A 481 22.50 26.47 -17.37
CA GLU A 481 21.94 26.75 -16.05
C GLU A 481 20.59 27.47 -16.11
N HIS A 482 20.27 28.14 -17.22
CA HIS A 482 18.98 28.81 -17.42
C HIS A 482 17.87 27.85 -17.86
N GLY A 483 18.21 26.62 -18.29
CA GLY A 483 17.28 25.56 -18.67
C GLY A 483 16.18 26.03 -19.64
N TRP A 484 14.92 25.99 -19.20
CA TRP A 484 13.77 26.44 -19.98
C TRP A 484 13.74 27.94 -20.28
N ASN A 485 14.46 28.78 -19.54
CA ASN A 485 14.63 30.20 -19.87
C ASN A 485 15.87 30.47 -20.74
N GLY A 486 16.73 29.46 -20.90
CA GLY A 486 17.89 29.53 -21.77
C GLY A 486 17.53 29.33 -23.23
N ASN A 487 18.54 29.36 -24.09
CA ASN A 487 18.42 29.18 -25.53
C ASN A 487 19.18 27.94 -26.05
N ALA A 488 19.81 27.19 -25.16
CA ALA A 488 20.56 26.00 -25.55
C ALA A 488 19.65 24.92 -26.14
N SER A 489 20.25 24.10 -27.00
CA SER A 489 19.65 22.88 -27.54
C SER A 489 19.32 21.89 -26.42
N LEU A 490 18.34 21.03 -26.66
CA LEU A 490 18.08 19.87 -25.80
C LEU A 490 19.00 18.74 -26.25
N ILE A 491 19.75 18.16 -25.33
CA ILE A 491 20.60 17.01 -25.57
C ILE A 491 19.90 15.79 -24.98
N ALA A 492 19.67 14.77 -25.80
CA ALA A 492 19.04 13.52 -25.39
C ALA A 492 20.02 12.36 -25.59
N SER A 493 20.15 11.49 -24.58
CA SER A 493 21.04 10.33 -24.60
C SER A 493 20.31 9.06 -24.20
N PHE A 494 20.61 7.94 -24.84
CA PHE A 494 19.99 6.64 -24.57
C PHE A 494 20.92 5.49 -25.00
N MET A 495 20.75 4.32 -24.40
CA MET A 495 21.55 3.13 -24.71
C MET A 495 20.90 2.28 -25.80
N VAL A 496 21.70 1.80 -26.76
CA VAL A 496 21.27 0.92 -27.84
C VAL A 496 22.21 -0.29 -27.97
N PRO A 497 21.74 -1.43 -28.51
CA PRO A 497 22.63 -2.49 -28.98
C PRO A 497 23.49 -2.00 -30.15
N THR A 498 24.78 -2.28 -30.10
CA THR A 498 25.73 -1.93 -31.16
C THR A 498 25.31 -2.44 -32.53
N GLY A 499 24.73 -3.64 -32.60
CA GLY A 499 24.31 -4.26 -33.86
C GLY A 499 23.25 -3.47 -34.63
N VAL A 500 22.38 -2.73 -33.93
CA VAL A 500 21.31 -1.95 -34.59
C VAL A 500 21.90 -0.79 -35.40
N LEU A 501 23.01 -0.19 -34.93
CA LEU A 501 23.69 0.89 -35.65
C LEU A 501 24.46 0.40 -36.88
N GLN A 502 24.55 -0.91 -37.09
CA GLN A 502 25.27 -1.53 -38.21
C GLN A 502 24.36 -1.99 -39.34
N VAL A 503 23.04 -2.05 -39.09
CA VAL A 503 22.05 -2.44 -40.11
C VAL A 503 22.02 -1.43 -41.26
N ASP A 504 22.04 -0.14 -40.91
CA ASP A 504 22.11 0.97 -41.85
C ASP A 504 23.05 2.06 -41.28
N PRO A 505 24.38 1.86 -41.41
CA PRO A 505 25.38 2.62 -40.65
C PRO A 505 25.57 4.07 -41.11
N VAL A 506 24.89 4.48 -42.18
CA VAL A 506 25.01 5.82 -42.78
C VAL A 506 23.66 6.51 -42.89
N ASP A 507 22.64 5.83 -43.42
CA ASP A 507 21.36 6.45 -43.78
C ASP A 507 20.28 6.29 -42.71
N ALA A 508 20.53 5.50 -41.65
CA ALA A 508 19.61 5.38 -40.52
C ALA A 508 19.29 6.76 -39.91
N LEU A 509 18.03 6.92 -39.53
CA LEU A 509 17.51 8.12 -38.90
C LEU A 509 17.42 7.92 -37.39
N VAL A 510 17.87 8.91 -36.64
CA VAL A 510 17.82 8.96 -35.18
C VAL A 510 17.15 10.25 -34.72
N GLY A 511 16.34 10.16 -33.69
CA GLY A 511 15.57 11.30 -33.23
C GLY A 511 14.87 11.09 -31.89
N ILE A 512 14.07 12.08 -31.51
CA ILE A 512 13.17 12.04 -30.36
C ILE A 512 11.73 12.21 -30.87
N CYS A 513 10.83 11.43 -30.29
CA CYS A 513 9.39 11.49 -30.51
C CYS A 513 8.66 11.70 -29.17
N VAL A 514 7.41 12.16 -29.24
CA VAL A 514 6.48 12.03 -28.11
C VAL A 514 5.98 10.59 -28.07
N ALA A 515 6.03 9.96 -26.90
CA ALA A 515 5.56 8.59 -26.71
C ALA A 515 4.10 8.47 -27.17
N PRO A 516 3.77 7.57 -28.10
CA PRO A 516 2.42 7.48 -28.61
C PRO A 516 1.47 6.99 -27.51
N SER A 517 0.36 7.71 -27.38
CA SER A 517 -0.80 7.41 -26.53
C SER A 517 -2.02 8.11 -27.12
N GLY A 518 -3.23 7.70 -26.74
CA GLY A 518 -4.46 8.39 -27.18
C GLY A 518 -4.46 9.88 -26.84
N GLN A 519 -4.03 10.24 -25.62
CA GLN A 519 -3.93 11.64 -25.19
C GLN A 519 -2.84 12.40 -25.95
N ALA A 520 -1.65 11.81 -26.11
CA ALA A 520 -0.57 12.44 -26.87
C ALA A 520 -0.96 12.66 -28.33
N ALA A 521 -1.72 11.73 -28.93
CA ALA A 521 -2.24 11.89 -30.28
C ALA A 521 -3.25 13.03 -30.37
N MET A 522 -4.17 13.14 -29.41
CA MET A 522 -5.13 14.26 -29.39
C MET A 522 -4.44 15.62 -29.28
N LEU A 523 -3.37 15.72 -28.49
CA LEU A 523 -2.70 16.99 -28.23
C LEU A 523 -1.67 17.32 -29.32
N TYR A 524 -0.83 16.37 -29.71
CA TYR A 524 0.37 16.64 -30.51
C TYR A 524 0.28 16.19 -31.98
N ALA A 525 -0.71 15.39 -32.41
CA ALA A 525 -0.78 14.92 -33.80
C ALA A 525 -0.84 16.06 -34.82
N GLN A 526 -1.53 17.16 -34.49
CA GLN A 526 -1.63 18.32 -35.37
C GLN A 526 -0.29 19.09 -35.49
N VAL A 527 0.57 18.98 -34.48
CA VAL A 527 1.86 19.69 -34.40
C VAL A 527 3.00 18.84 -34.95
N LEU A 528 2.98 17.53 -34.69
CA LEU A 528 4.08 16.60 -34.96
C LEU A 528 3.76 15.57 -36.06
N GLY A 529 2.52 15.50 -36.52
CA GLY A 529 2.06 14.45 -37.44
C GLY A 529 1.80 13.11 -36.74
N VAL A 530 1.53 12.09 -37.57
CA VAL A 530 1.18 10.73 -37.10
C VAL A 530 2.35 10.06 -36.38
N ASP A 531 3.58 10.34 -36.79
CA ASP A 531 4.81 9.74 -36.25
C ASP A 531 5.24 10.37 -34.90
N MET A 532 4.56 11.43 -34.43
CA MET A 532 4.88 12.16 -33.19
C MET A 532 6.34 12.67 -33.11
N THR A 533 6.97 12.90 -34.26
CA THR A 533 8.40 13.23 -34.34
C THR A 533 8.66 14.66 -33.89
N VAL A 534 9.46 14.81 -32.83
CA VAL A 534 9.90 16.11 -32.32
C VAL A 534 11.11 16.61 -33.10
N PHE A 535 12.09 15.75 -33.33
CA PHE A 535 13.26 16.02 -34.14
C PHE A 535 13.85 14.70 -34.64
N GLU A 536 14.39 14.73 -35.84
CA GLU A 536 15.03 13.57 -36.46
C GLU A 536 16.17 14.04 -37.39
N THR A 537 17.26 13.28 -37.41
CA THR A 537 18.42 13.52 -38.27
C THR A 537 19.09 12.20 -38.65
N SER A 538 20.03 12.23 -39.59
CA SER A 538 20.82 11.04 -39.95
C SER A 538 21.85 10.71 -38.87
N ILE A 539 22.10 9.42 -38.63
CA ILE A 539 23.18 8.97 -37.73
C ILE A 539 24.57 9.45 -38.18
N SER A 540 24.73 9.79 -39.46
CA SER A 540 25.96 10.33 -40.02
C SER A 540 26.17 11.83 -39.78
N ALA A 541 25.16 12.53 -39.23
CA ALA A 541 25.22 13.97 -38.92
C ALA A 541 26.14 14.24 -37.73
N ALA A 542 27.45 14.33 -37.99
CA ALA A 542 28.49 14.41 -36.96
C ALA A 542 28.47 15.67 -36.06
N SER A 543 27.67 16.69 -36.40
CA SER A 543 27.39 17.85 -35.54
C SER A 543 26.29 17.58 -34.52
N ASP A 544 25.39 16.65 -34.84
CA ASP A 544 24.12 16.49 -34.13
C ASP A 544 24.04 15.14 -33.41
N VAL A 545 24.80 14.14 -33.86
CA VAL A 545 24.76 12.77 -33.34
C VAL A 545 26.14 12.31 -32.91
N PHE A 546 26.22 11.77 -31.70
CA PHE A 546 27.44 11.25 -31.09
C PHE A 546 27.20 9.83 -30.58
N VAL A 547 28.13 8.92 -30.88
CA VAL A 547 28.10 7.54 -30.39
C VAL A 547 29.29 7.33 -29.46
N THR A 548 29.03 6.83 -28.25
CA THR A 548 30.03 6.62 -27.20
C THR A 548 29.81 5.33 -26.44
N SER A 549 30.83 4.85 -25.72
CA SER A 549 30.75 3.61 -24.95
C SER A 549 29.85 3.76 -23.72
N MET A 550 29.79 4.96 -23.16
CA MET A 550 29.09 5.29 -21.92
C MET A 550 28.21 6.53 -22.09
N MET A 551 27.12 6.61 -21.33
CA MET A 551 26.28 7.80 -21.30
C MET A 551 27.08 9.02 -20.78
N PRO A 552 26.76 10.26 -21.25
CA PRO A 552 27.52 11.45 -20.88
C PRO A 552 27.65 11.67 -19.36
N GLY A 553 28.87 11.82 -18.85
CA GLY A 553 29.12 12.03 -17.41
C GLY A 553 29.12 10.77 -16.53
N GLN A 554 28.88 9.58 -17.09
CA GLN A 554 29.01 8.31 -16.38
C GLN A 554 30.39 7.67 -16.57
N THR A 555 30.88 6.99 -15.53
CA THR A 555 32.12 6.19 -15.56
C THR A 555 31.87 4.68 -15.57
N GLY A 556 30.60 4.27 -15.48
CA GLY A 556 30.14 2.89 -15.54
C GLY A 556 28.62 2.85 -15.70
N HIS A 557 28.06 1.71 -16.09
CA HIS A 557 26.61 1.60 -16.27
C HIS A 557 25.90 1.69 -14.92
N ARG A 558 24.65 2.15 -14.94
CA ARG A 558 23.82 2.22 -13.74
C ARG A 558 23.62 0.84 -13.13
N VAL A 559 23.73 0.74 -11.81
CA VAL A 559 23.49 -0.51 -11.09
C VAL A 559 22.06 -0.53 -10.60
N VAL A 560 21.25 -1.40 -11.21
CA VAL A 560 19.85 -1.62 -10.82
C VAL A 560 19.77 -2.81 -9.86
N CYS A 561 18.99 -2.64 -8.79
CA CYS A 561 18.80 -3.64 -7.75
C CYS A 561 20.10 -4.17 -7.13
N GLY A 562 21.08 -3.29 -6.89
CA GLY A 562 22.42 -3.69 -6.41
C GLY A 562 22.45 -4.35 -5.02
N GLY A 563 21.34 -4.29 -4.27
CA GLY A 563 21.17 -4.91 -2.96
C GLY A 563 20.46 -6.27 -2.98
N LEU A 564 19.99 -6.73 -4.15
CA LEU A 564 19.38 -8.05 -4.26
C LEU A 564 20.42 -9.14 -4.01
N GLN A 565 20.01 -10.15 -3.28
CA GLN A 565 20.78 -11.36 -3.02
C GLN A 565 19.92 -12.55 -3.42
N PRO A 566 20.48 -13.58 -4.07
CA PRO A 566 19.75 -14.80 -4.35
C PRO A 566 19.16 -15.39 -3.06
N LEU A 567 17.98 -16.00 -3.16
CA LEU A 567 17.47 -16.84 -2.08
C LEU A 567 18.49 -17.97 -1.84
N LYS A 568 18.92 -18.12 -0.59
CA LYS A 568 19.87 -19.18 -0.24
C LYS A 568 19.17 -20.53 -0.32
N VAL A 569 19.91 -21.56 -0.72
CA VAL A 569 19.48 -22.93 -0.44
C VAL A 569 19.41 -23.05 1.07
N VAL A 570 18.22 -23.36 1.61
CA VAL A 570 18.06 -23.64 3.04
C VAL A 570 18.85 -24.92 3.31
N GLU A 571 20.03 -24.79 3.90
CA GLU A 571 20.79 -25.94 4.39
C GLU A 571 20.00 -26.60 5.52
N ASP A 572 19.99 -27.94 5.51
CA ASP A 572 19.32 -28.82 6.45
C ASP A 572 19.32 -28.24 7.87
N ASP A 573 18.15 -28.21 8.51
CA ASP A 573 18.08 -28.04 9.96
C ASP A 573 18.90 -29.22 10.54
N ALA A 574 20.13 -28.91 10.99
CA ALA A 574 21.29 -29.81 11.02
C ALA A 574 21.20 -31.05 11.95
N GLY A 575 20.00 -31.49 12.31
CA GLY A 575 19.72 -32.72 13.04
C GLY A 575 18.43 -33.46 12.68
N ALA A 576 17.63 -33.01 11.70
CA ALA A 576 16.33 -33.66 11.37
C ALA A 576 16.32 -34.48 10.07
N GLY A 577 17.25 -34.23 9.14
CA GLY A 577 17.41 -35.00 7.92
C GLY A 577 16.28 -34.83 6.90
N PHE A 578 15.81 -33.59 6.69
CA PHE A 578 14.74 -33.25 5.75
C PHE A 578 15.15 -32.03 4.92
N ALA A 579 15.17 -32.18 3.60
CA ALA A 579 15.38 -31.05 2.69
C ALA A 579 14.03 -30.56 2.13
N GLU A 580 13.71 -29.29 2.41
CA GLU A 580 12.48 -28.63 1.94
C GLU A 580 12.72 -27.93 0.59
N LYS A 581 11.78 -28.09 -0.34
CA LYS A 581 11.73 -27.37 -1.62
C LYS A 581 10.32 -26.87 -1.87
N LEU A 582 10.21 -25.67 -2.42
CA LEU A 582 8.94 -25.11 -2.86
C LEU A 582 8.86 -25.17 -4.38
N LEU A 583 7.84 -25.87 -4.90
CA LEU A 583 7.54 -25.97 -6.33
C LEU A 583 6.30 -25.13 -6.62
N LEU A 584 6.33 -24.30 -7.66
CA LEU A 584 5.16 -23.53 -8.10
C LEU A 584 4.62 -24.13 -9.39
N GLU A 585 3.36 -24.54 -9.37
CA GLU A 585 2.67 -25.12 -10.52
C GLU A 585 1.69 -24.08 -11.10
N VAL A 586 1.68 -23.93 -12.43
CA VAL A 586 0.70 -23.11 -13.16
C VAL A 586 -0.13 -24.04 -14.06
N PRO A 587 -1.44 -24.22 -13.79
CA PRO A 587 -2.30 -25.00 -14.67
C PRO A 587 -2.21 -24.51 -16.12
N ALA A 588 -2.32 -25.42 -17.10
CA ALA A 588 -2.19 -25.05 -18.51
C ALA A 588 -3.25 -24.04 -18.99
N SER A 589 -4.43 -24.04 -18.35
CA SER A 589 -5.52 -23.08 -18.60
C SER A 589 -5.32 -21.72 -17.95
N GLU A 590 -4.26 -21.55 -17.16
CA GLU A 590 -4.07 -20.38 -16.30
C GLU A 590 -2.72 -19.71 -16.55
N SER A 591 -2.63 -18.47 -16.08
CA SER A 591 -1.45 -17.61 -16.19
C SER A 591 -0.98 -17.07 -14.84
N HIS A 592 -1.40 -17.71 -13.76
CA HIS A 592 -1.01 -17.35 -12.39
C HIS A 592 -0.86 -18.60 -11.54
N PHE A 593 -0.11 -18.49 -10.43
CA PHE A 593 0.05 -19.60 -9.50
C PHE A 593 -1.24 -19.78 -8.70
N THR A 594 -1.75 -21.01 -8.66
CA THR A 594 -2.92 -21.40 -7.84
C THR A 594 -2.56 -22.27 -6.66
N THR A 595 -1.41 -22.94 -6.72
CA THR A 595 -0.92 -23.84 -5.68
C THR A 595 0.56 -23.61 -5.42
N ILE A 596 0.98 -23.84 -4.18
CA ILE A 596 2.38 -23.93 -3.78
C ILE A 596 2.60 -25.34 -3.26
N THR A 597 3.53 -26.08 -3.85
CA THR A 597 3.83 -27.45 -3.45
C THR A 597 5.06 -27.46 -2.55
N GLY A 598 4.86 -27.81 -1.29
CA GLY A 598 5.96 -28.08 -0.35
C GLY A 598 6.44 -29.53 -0.50
N ARG A 599 7.66 -29.72 -0.97
CA ARG A 599 8.31 -31.03 -1.13
C ARG A 599 9.31 -31.25 -0.01
N LEU A 600 9.17 -32.37 0.67
CA LEU A 600 10.10 -32.87 1.68
C LEU A 600 10.86 -34.07 1.11
N ASP A 601 12.13 -33.86 0.77
CA ASP A 601 13.05 -34.96 0.48
C ASP A 601 13.57 -35.51 1.82
N ILE A 602 13.39 -36.81 2.05
CA ILE A 602 13.71 -37.45 3.33
C ILE A 602 15.07 -38.14 3.24
N SER A 603 15.98 -37.78 4.15
CA SER A 603 17.31 -38.40 4.27
C SER A 603 17.24 -39.90 4.63
N PRO A 604 18.32 -40.68 4.42
CA PRO A 604 18.34 -42.12 4.66
C PRO A 604 18.44 -42.46 6.17
N ASP A 605 17.36 -42.24 6.92
CA ASP A 605 17.23 -42.55 8.35
C ASP A 605 15.80 -43.03 8.73
N LYS A 606 15.46 -43.07 10.04
CA LYS A 606 14.17 -43.52 10.63
C LYS A 606 12.91 -43.06 9.87
N ALA A 607 12.92 -41.86 9.27
CA ALA A 607 11.80 -41.32 8.50
C ALA A 607 11.56 -42.06 7.16
N ARG A 608 12.62 -42.49 6.47
CA ARG A 608 12.51 -43.30 5.25
C ARG A 608 12.00 -44.70 5.56
N LYS A 609 12.37 -45.26 6.71
CA LYS A 609 11.82 -46.53 7.21
C LYS A 609 10.31 -46.44 7.46
N LEU A 610 9.82 -45.34 8.06
CA LEU A 610 8.37 -45.11 8.20
C LEU A 610 7.65 -45.03 6.85
N LEU A 611 8.27 -44.42 5.82
CA LEU A 611 7.72 -44.42 4.47
C LEU A 611 7.67 -45.81 3.83
N GLN A 612 8.75 -46.59 3.98
CA GLN A 612 8.87 -47.97 3.47
C GLN A 612 7.91 -48.93 4.17
N ASP A 613 7.76 -48.79 5.49
CA ASP A 613 6.85 -49.56 6.36
C ASP A 613 5.37 -49.16 6.17
N LYS A 614 5.06 -48.35 5.16
CA LYS A 614 3.71 -47.86 4.83
C LYS A 614 3.00 -47.14 5.98
N ALA A 615 3.75 -46.47 6.86
CA ALA A 615 3.16 -45.70 7.95
C ALA A 615 2.16 -44.64 7.42
N PRO A 616 1.07 -44.36 8.16
CA PRO A 616 0.10 -43.34 7.78
C PRO A 616 0.72 -41.95 7.87
N ILE A 617 0.39 -41.09 6.90
CA ILE A 617 0.79 -39.68 6.85
C ILE A 617 -0.47 -38.84 6.92
N ALA A 618 -0.50 -37.88 7.84
CA ALA A 618 -1.60 -36.95 8.00
C ALA A 618 -1.09 -35.51 7.91
N LEU A 619 -1.97 -34.61 7.45
CA LEU A 619 -1.70 -33.18 7.38
C LEU A 619 -2.51 -32.45 8.45
N ARG A 620 -1.90 -31.44 9.07
CA ARG A 620 -2.57 -30.53 10.01
C ARG A 620 -2.14 -29.09 9.71
N GLN A 621 -3.11 -28.18 9.63
CA GLN A 621 -2.85 -26.76 9.46
C GLN A 621 -3.53 -25.97 10.58
N ASN A 622 -2.75 -25.15 11.30
CA ASN A 622 -3.24 -24.26 12.36
C ASN A 622 -2.88 -22.78 12.13
N ASP A 623 -1.91 -22.51 11.27
CA ASP A 623 -1.52 -21.16 10.84
C ASP A 623 -1.58 -21.11 9.29
N PRO A 624 -2.02 -20.00 8.68
CA PRO A 624 -2.16 -19.90 7.22
C PRO A 624 -0.86 -20.15 6.45
N PHE A 625 0.31 -20.01 7.07
CA PHE A 625 1.61 -20.11 6.42
C PHE A 625 2.33 -21.43 6.70
N THR A 626 1.73 -22.35 7.47
CA THR A 626 2.41 -23.60 7.85
C THR A 626 1.52 -24.81 7.71
N VAL A 627 2.08 -25.93 7.21
CA VAL A 627 1.40 -27.23 7.19
C VAL A 627 2.28 -28.28 7.86
N ASP A 628 1.78 -28.89 8.93
CA ASP A 628 2.45 -29.99 9.62
C ASP A 628 2.22 -31.30 8.88
N VAL A 629 3.29 -31.99 8.53
CA VAL A 629 3.31 -33.35 8.01
C VAL A 629 3.59 -34.32 9.16
N LEU A 630 2.61 -35.15 9.50
CA LEU A 630 2.64 -36.08 10.64
C LEU A 630 2.86 -37.51 10.16
N PHE A 631 3.95 -38.15 10.59
CA PHE A 631 4.30 -39.52 10.22
C PHE A 631 3.97 -40.52 11.34
N GLY A 632 3.35 -41.65 10.98
CA GLY A 632 3.21 -42.82 11.85
C GLY A 632 2.47 -42.57 13.16
N ALA A 633 1.34 -41.85 13.11
CA ALA A 633 0.56 -41.43 14.27
C ALA A 633 1.32 -40.47 15.22
N LYS A 634 1.95 -39.43 14.66
CA LYS A 634 2.72 -38.39 15.38
C LYS A 634 4.03 -38.88 16.01
N LYS A 635 4.60 -40.00 15.53
CA LYS A 635 5.95 -40.45 15.93
C LYS A 635 7.04 -39.50 15.44
N LEU A 636 6.79 -38.82 14.32
CA LEU A 636 7.65 -37.81 13.75
C LEU A 636 6.78 -36.74 13.07
N SER A 637 7.18 -35.48 13.16
CA SER A 637 6.50 -34.35 12.51
C SER A 637 7.49 -33.39 11.91
N HIS A 638 7.16 -32.84 10.75
CA HIS A 638 7.91 -31.76 10.11
C HIS A 638 6.93 -30.68 9.64
N THR A 639 7.29 -29.41 9.77
CA THR A 639 6.42 -28.27 9.44
C THR A 639 6.94 -27.63 8.16
N LEU A 640 6.12 -27.66 7.10
CA LEU A 640 6.35 -26.94 5.86
C LEU A 640 5.99 -25.46 6.03
N HIS A 641 6.81 -24.57 5.47
CA HIS A 641 6.61 -23.12 5.57
C HIS A 641 6.34 -22.50 4.20
N PHE A 642 5.25 -21.74 4.11
CA PHE A 642 4.80 -21.12 2.87
C PHE A 642 4.95 -19.58 2.94
N PRO A 643 5.34 -18.92 1.83
CA PRO A 643 5.49 -17.46 1.75
C PRO A 643 4.14 -16.72 1.65
N LEU A 644 3.09 -17.42 1.24
CA LEU A 644 1.73 -16.91 1.16
C LEU A 644 0.79 -17.79 1.98
N PRO A 645 -0.36 -17.25 2.41
CA PRO A 645 -1.42 -18.06 2.98
C PRO A 645 -1.87 -19.18 2.03
N VAL A 646 -1.89 -20.41 2.55
CA VAL A 646 -2.42 -21.60 1.87
C VAL A 646 -3.58 -22.18 2.67
N THR A 647 -4.41 -23.01 2.05
CA THR A 647 -5.59 -23.62 2.70
C THR A 647 -5.54 -25.13 2.64
N GLN A 648 -5.93 -25.81 3.73
CA GLN A 648 -6.01 -27.27 3.78
C GLN A 648 -7.14 -27.81 2.87
N ALA A 649 -8.16 -27.01 2.60
CA ALA A 649 -9.25 -27.38 1.70
C ALA A 649 -8.72 -27.55 0.27
N GLY A 650 -8.84 -28.75 -0.28
CA GLY A 650 -8.31 -29.08 -1.61
C GLY A 650 -6.84 -29.51 -1.63
N ASN A 651 -6.18 -29.65 -0.46
CA ASN A 651 -4.81 -30.16 -0.40
C ASN A 651 -4.69 -31.56 -0.99
N ARG A 652 -3.62 -31.78 -1.74
CA ARG A 652 -3.27 -33.11 -2.28
C ARG A 652 -1.94 -33.56 -1.69
N LEU A 653 -1.92 -34.78 -1.14
CA LEU A 653 -0.72 -35.42 -0.63
C LEU A 653 -0.20 -36.42 -1.66
N ARG A 654 1.03 -36.22 -2.15
CA ARG A 654 1.72 -37.19 -3.01
C ARG A 654 2.86 -37.81 -2.21
N VAL A 655 2.88 -39.14 -2.11
CA VAL A 655 3.86 -39.88 -1.30
C VAL A 655 4.65 -40.83 -2.17
N ALA A 656 5.94 -40.57 -2.33
CA ALA A 656 6.82 -41.41 -3.13
C ALA A 656 7.69 -42.27 -2.21
N ARG A 657 7.20 -43.47 -1.90
CA ARG A 657 7.80 -44.36 -0.90
C ARG A 657 9.15 -44.96 -1.33
N LYS A 658 9.35 -45.19 -2.63
CA LYS A 658 10.61 -45.77 -3.16
C LYS A 658 11.73 -44.72 -3.23
N SER A 659 11.41 -43.57 -3.82
CA SER A 659 12.32 -42.43 -3.98
C SER A 659 12.49 -41.59 -2.71
N GLY A 660 11.61 -41.74 -1.71
CA GLY A 660 11.80 -41.19 -0.36
C GLY A 660 11.41 -39.73 -0.20
N TYR A 661 10.28 -39.30 -0.76
CA TYR A 661 9.80 -37.92 -0.59
C TYR A 661 8.28 -37.83 -0.37
N VAL A 662 7.86 -36.70 0.19
CA VAL A 662 6.45 -36.31 0.38
C VAL A 662 6.24 -34.93 -0.23
N GLU A 663 5.17 -34.77 -1.00
CA GLU A 663 4.73 -33.47 -1.54
C GLU A 663 3.36 -33.12 -1.00
N VAL A 664 3.24 -31.89 -0.50
CA VAL A 664 1.98 -31.28 -0.12
C VAL A 664 1.65 -30.20 -1.13
N VAL A 665 0.73 -30.48 -2.05
CA VAL A 665 0.22 -29.51 -3.01
C VAL A 665 -0.85 -28.69 -2.30
N ALA A 666 -0.51 -27.46 -1.93
CA ALA A 666 -1.38 -26.59 -1.13
C ALA A 666 -1.98 -25.46 -2.00
N PRO A 667 -3.31 -25.36 -2.14
CA PRO A 667 -3.95 -24.23 -2.78
C PRO A 667 -3.66 -22.93 -2.04
N ILE A 668 -3.39 -21.86 -2.81
CA ILE A 668 -3.26 -20.51 -2.27
C ILE A 668 -4.63 -20.09 -1.72
N ALA A 669 -4.65 -19.56 -0.50
CA ALA A 669 -5.89 -19.15 0.14
C ALA A 669 -6.49 -17.92 -0.56
N SER A 670 -7.81 -17.83 -0.52
CA SER A 670 -8.61 -16.68 -0.96
C SER A 670 -9.01 -15.86 0.28
N PRO A 671 -8.70 -14.54 0.34
CA PRO A 671 -8.94 -13.72 1.54
C PRO A 671 -10.36 -13.74 2.12
N ASN A 672 -11.38 -13.91 1.28
CA ASN A 672 -12.79 -13.90 1.71
C ASN A 672 -13.44 -15.28 1.81
N GLU A 673 -12.86 -16.29 1.17
CA GLU A 673 -13.50 -17.60 1.00
C GLU A 673 -12.82 -18.67 1.87
N SER A 674 -11.52 -18.53 2.14
CA SER A 674 -10.76 -19.55 2.87
C SER A 674 -10.98 -19.44 4.37
N ALA A 675 -11.53 -20.50 4.97
CA ALA A 675 -11.81 -20.58 6.41
C ALA A 675 -10.57 -20.36 7.29
N ILE A 676 -9.37 -20.74 6.82
CA ILE A 676 -8.11 -20.53 7.56
C ILE A 676 -7.77 -19.04 7.78
N LEU A 677 -8.38 -18.13 7.01
CA LEU A 677 -8.22 -16.68 7.13
C LEU A 677 -9.40 -16.02 7.85
N SER A 678 -10.40 -16.77 8.33
CA SER A 678 -11.60 -16.22 8.95
C SER A 678 -11.28 -15.39 10.20
N ASP A 679 -10.30 -15.83 11.01
CA ASP A 679 -9.85 -15.14 12.23
C ASP A 679 -8.56 -14.30 12.05
N PHE A 680 -8.11 -14.10 10.81
CA PHE A 680 -6.89 -13.35 10.48
C PHE A 680 -7.17 -11.83 10.36
N VAL A 681 -7.66 -11.19 11.43
CA VAL A 681 -8.10 -9.77 11.42
C VAL A 681 -6.98 -8.80 11.84
N TYR A 682 -6.31 -9.06 12.96
CA TYR A 682 -5.16 -8.26 13.43
C TYR A 682 -3.97 -9.17 13.77
N PRO A 683 -3.36 -9.81 12.76
CA PRO A 683 -2.26 -10.72 12.99
C PRO A 683 -1.11 -10.02 13.74
N THR A 684 -0.60 -10.72 14.74
CA THR A 684 0.57 -10.30 15.52
C THR A 684 1.64 -11.38 15.38
N ARG A 685 2.89 -10.97 15.19
CA ARG A 685 4.03 -11.89 15.09
C ARG A 685 5.04 -11.60 16.19
N LEU A 686 5.68 -12.65 16.67
CA LEU A 686 6.85 -12.54 17.53
C LEU A 686 8.09 -12.42 16.63
N ASN A 687 8.97 -11.47 16.91
CA ASN A 687 10.27 -11.44 16.27
C ASN A 687 11.22 -12.49 16.88
N THR A 688 12.46 -12.56 16.38
CA THR A 688 13.47 -13.54 16.83
C THR A 688 13.83 -13.47 18.32
N VAL A 689 13.53 -12.36 19.00
CA VAL A 689 13.76 -12.18 20.44
C VAL A 689 12.46 -12.23 21.25
N GLY A 690 11.34 -12.64 20.65
CA GLY A 690 10.05 -12.79 21.32
C GLY A 690 9.34 -11.48 21.64
N LEU A 691 9.57 -10.43 20.83
CA LEU A 691 8.82 -9.18 20.91
C LEU A 691 7.60 -9.22 19.97
N PRO A 692 6.40 -8.91 20.47
CA PRO A 692 5.19 -8.87 19.65
C PRO A 692 5.16 -7.63 18.77
N ALA A 693 4.71 -7.81 17.52
CA ALA A 693 4.51 -6.76 16.55
C ALA A 693 3.18 -6.97 15.82
N ALA A 694 2.27 -6.01 15.97
CA ALA A 694 1.02 -6.00 15.20
C ALA A 694 1.32 -5.64 13.75
N LEU A 695 0.74 -6.37 12.80
CA LEU A 695 1.08 -6.21 11.38
C LEU A 695 0.24 -5.17 10.64
N ASN A 696 -1.00 -4.92 11.10
CA ASN A 696 -1.96 -3.96 10.50
C ASN A 696 -2.73 -3.13 11.55
N ALA A 697 -2.21 -3.05 12.78
CA ALA A 697 -2.74 -2.15 13.80
C ALA A 697 -1.70 -1.07 14.11
N SER A 698 -1.84 0.11 13.50
CA SER A 698 -0.96 1.27 13.68
C SER A 698 -0.82 1.63 15.17
N HIS A 699 0.37 1.98 15.64
CA HIS A 699 0.55 2.43 17.03
C HIS A 699 -0.11 3.80 17.25
N VAL A 700 -0.65 4.02 18.45
CA VAL A 700 -1.32 5.26 18.85
C VAL A 700 -1.00 5.58 20.31
N ASN A 701 -0.63 6.84 20.57
CA ASN A 701 -0.55 7.38 21.92
C ASN A 701 -1.93 7.89 22.36
N LEU A 702 -2.67 7.05 23.10
CA LEU A 702 -4.03 7.38 23.55
C LEU A 702 -4.10 8.65 24.40
N ASP A 703 -3.05 8.97 25.17
CA ASP A 703 -3.05 10.13 26.07
C ASP A 703 -3.01 11.47 25.32
N ALA A 704 -2.52 11.47 24.07
CA ALA A 704 -2.48 12.64 23.21
C ALA A 704 -3.76 12.85 22.39
N LEU A 705 -4.67 11.87 22.36
CA LEU A 705 -5.85 11.94 21.50
C LEU A 705 -7.01 12.70 22.16
N PRO A 706 -7.78 13.51 21.39
CA PRO A 706 -8.96 14.22 21.87
C PRO A 706 -10.03 13.28 22.44
N ILE A 707 -10.71 13.69 23.50
CA ILE A 707 -11.73 12.92 24.22
C ILE A 707 -13.12 13.48 23.88
N LEU A 708 -14.02 12.61 23.41
CA LEU A 708 -15.39 12.97 23.11
C LEU A 708 -16.23 13.19 24.38
N ASP A 709 -17.03 14.26 24.37
CA ASP A 709 -18.02 14.56 25.40
C ASP A 709 -19.31 13.75 25.14
N LEU A 710 -19.43 12.65 25.88
CA LEU A 710 -20.52 11.69 25.71
C LEU A 710 -21.89 12.24 26.15
N THR A 711 -21.95 13.41 26.78
CA THR A 711 -23.22 14.07 27.13
C THR A 711 -23.88 14.71 25.90
N LYS A 712 -23.11 15.09 24.87
CA LYS A 712 -23.57 15.78 23.67
C LYS A 712 -23.99 14.83 22.54
N LYS A 713 -24.89 13.90 22.86
CA LYS A 713 -25.30 12.79 21.97
C LYS A 713 -25.82 13.21 20.59
N SER A 714 -26.53 14.33 20.49
CA SER A 714 -27.04 14.83 19.21
C SER A 714 -25.93 15.23 18.23
N GLN A 715 -24.78 15.67 18.73
CA GLN A 715 -23.62 16.08 17.92
C GLN A 715 -22.74 14.90 17.50
N MET A 716 -23.01 13.69 18.02
CA MET A 716 -22.20 12.48 17.77
C MET A 716 -22.89 11.47 16.84
N GLN A 717 -23.99 11.82 16.18
CA GLN A 717 -24.71 10.88 15.30
C GLN A 717 -23.85 10.35 14.14
N TRP A 718 -22.80 11.07 13.74
CA TRP A 718 -21.81 10.60 12.77
C TRP A 718 -21.11 9.31 13.19
N LEU A 719 -21.02 9.00 14.49
CA LEU A 719 -20.48 7.73 14.99
C LEU A 719 -21.34 6.53 14.57
N VAL A 720 -22.66 6.71 14.49
CA VAL A 720 -23.58 5.66 14.00
C VAL A 720 -23.26 5.36 12.55
N THR A 721 -23.08 6.40 11.73
CA THR A 721 -22.70 6.28 10.32
C THR A 721 -21.33 5.59 10.17
N LEU A 722 -20.32 6.07 10.91
CA LEU A 722 -18.97 5.48 10.92
C LEU A 722 -19.01 4.00 11.28
N GLY A 723 -19.67 3.64 12.38
CA GLY A 723 -19.80 2.26 12.83
C GLY A 723 -20.60 1.38 11.87
N SER A 724 -21.61 1.93 11.19
CA SER A 724 -22.42 1.18 10.21
C SER A 724 -21.66 0.90 8.92
N LEU A 725 -20.66 1.71 8.58
CA LEU A 725 -19.84 1.59 7.38
C LEU A 725 -18.55 0.79 7.59
N GLN A 726 -18.34 0.20 8.77
CA GLN A 726 -17.29 -0.81 8.96
C GLN A 726 -17.59 -2.12 8.22
N PHE A 727 -18.86 -2.36 7.89
CA PHE A 727 -19.36 -3.55 7.19
C PHE A 727 -19.36 -3.33 5.67
N SER A 728 -18.80 -4.27 4.91
CA SER A 728 -18.91 -4.32 3.45
C SER A 728 -20.35 -4.57 2.99
N SER A 729 -20.60 -4.40 1.69
CA SER A 729 -21.90 -4.74 1.08
C SER A 729 -22.30 -6.19 1.33
N ARG A 730 -21.34 -7.13 1.29
CA ARG A 730 -21.57 -8.55 1.59
C ARG A 730 -21.86 -8.77 3.08
N GLU A 731 -21.05 -8.19 3.95
CA GLU A 731 -21.21 -8.33 5.40
C GLU A 731 -22.55 -7.75 5.90
N LYS A 732 -23.03 -6.64 5.31
CA LYS A 732 -24.36 -6.09 5.63
C LYS A 732 -25.50 -7.04 5.28
N LYS A 733 -25.42 -7.75 4.15
CA LYS A 733 -26.43 -8.77 3.76
C LYS A 733 -26.47 -9.90 4.78
N LEU A 734 -25.29 -10.45 5.12
CA LEU A 734 -25.14 -11.49 6.13
C LEU A 734 -25.67 -11.05 7.50
N ARG A 735 -25.36 -9.82 7.91
CA ARG A 735 -25.88 -9.21 9.15
C ARG A 735 -27.41 -9.13 9.14
N ALA A 736 -28.01 -8.68 8.05
CA ALA A 736 -29.46 -8.55 7.91
C ALA A 736 -30.18 -9.90 7.90
N GLU A 737 -29.54 -10.94 7.37
CA GLU A 737 -30.02 -12.33 7.41
C GLU A 737 -29.97 -12.89 8.83
N GLY A 738 -28.84 -12.79 9.53
CA GLY A 738 -28.72 -13.28 10.91
C GLY A 738 -29.63 -12.57 11.91
N MET A 739 -29.96 -11.29 11.67
CA MET A 739 -30.96 -10.58 12.47
C MET A 739 -32.38 -11.18 12.34
N LYS A 740 -32.70 -11.87 11.25
CA LYS A 740 -33.99 -12.57 11.07
C LYS A 740 -34.01 -13.94 11.77
N GLU A 741 -32.86 -14.57 11.93
CA GLU A 741 -32.72 -15.97 12.41
C GLU A 741 -32.35 -16.11 13.89
N GLY A 742 -32.28 -15.01 14.65
CA GLY A 742 -32.05 -15.05 16.11
C GLY A 742 -30.68 -14.57 16.58
N GLY A 743 -29.91 -13.86 15.75
CA GLY A 743 -28.91 -12.88 16.19
C GLY A 743 -27.44 -13.18 15.87
N THR A 744 -27.02 -14.44 15.82
CA THR A 744 -25.63 -14.81 15.47
C THR A 744 -25.55 -15.33 14.03
N VAL A 745 -24.64 -14.76 13.24
CA VAL A 745 -24.35 -15.20 11.86
C VAL A 745 -23.27 -16.29 11.91
N GLU A 746 -23.20 -17.19 10.93
CA GLU A 746 -22.10 -18.15 10.81
C GLU A 746 -20.73 -17.49 10.54
N ASN A 747 -20.69 -16.22 10.13
CA ASN A 747 -19.45 -15.54 9.77
C ASN A 747 -18.79 -14.85 10.98
N VAL A 748 -17.65 -15.40 11.43
CA VAL A 748 -16.89 -14.89 12.60
C VAL A 748 -16.50 -13.41 12.51
N ARG A 749 -16.19 -12.88 11.31
CA ARG A 749 -15.81 -11.47 11.13
C ARG A 749 -17.01 -10.55 11.29
N VAL A 750 -18.18 -10.96 10.80
CA VAL A 750 -19.42 -10.21 10.99
C VAL A 750 -19.78 -10.14 12.47
N ASN A 751 -19.71 -11.27 13.20
CA ASN A 751 -19.99 -11.30 14.64
C ASN A 751 -19.00 -10.41 15.42
N PHE A 752 -17.71 -10.52 15.13
CA PHE A 752 -16.69 -9.67 15.76
C PHE A 752 -16.94 -8.17 15.50
N LYS A 753 -17.26 -7.79 14.25
CA LYS A 753 -17.64 -6.41 13.92
C LYS A 753 -18.92 -5.99 14.62
N GLU A 754 -19.91 -6.87 14.79
CA GLU A 754 -21.12 -6.59 15.57
C GLU A 754 -20.81 -6.32 17.04
N SER A 755 -19.89 -7.10 17.63
CA SER A 755 -19.39 -6.87 18.98
C SER A 755 -18.72 -5.50 19.10
N LEU A 756 -17.86 -5.12 18.15
CA LEU A 756 -17.25 -3.78 18.10
C LEU A 756 -18.28 -2.66 17.91
N PHE A 757 -19.26 -2.85 17.02
CA PHE A 757 -20.37 -1.91 16.79
C PHE A 757 -21.14 -1.69 18.09
N THR A 758 -21.53 -2.78 18.76
CA THR A 758 -22.25 -2.75 20.03
C THR A 758 -21.45 -2.02 21.10
N MET A 759 -20.15 -2.31 21.22
CA MET A 759 -19.27 -1.61 22.17
C MET A 759 -19.26 -0.10 21.93
N CYS A 760 -19.05 0.33 20.69
CA CYS A 760 -19.05 1.76 20.34
C CYS A 760 -20.40 2.44 20.59
N MET A 761 -21.51 1.79 20.23
CA MET A 761 -22.86 2.37 20.40
C MET A 761 -23.29 2.45 21.85
N VAL A 762 -23.00 1.42 22.65
CA VAL A 762 -23.35 1.37 24.09
C VAL A 762 -22.42 2.25 24.92
N ALA A 763 -21.12 2.31 24.61
CA ALA A 763 -20.20 3.20 25.32
C ALA A 763 -20.56 4.67 25.10
N SER A 764 -20.94 5.05 23.87
CA SER A 764 -21.38 6.40 23.53
C SER A 764 -22.80 6.73 24.02
N GLY A 765 -23.61 5.72 24.34
CA GLY A 765 -25.00 5.86 24.69
C GLY A 765 -25.88 6.37 23.55
N LEU A 766 -25.46 6.15 22.29
CA LEU A 766 -26.19 6.50 21.07
C LEU A 766 -27.25 5.46 20.70
N GLN A 767 -26.99 4.18 20.96
CA GLN A 767 -27.97 3.12 20.83
C GLN A 767 -27.89 2.19 22.05
N GLY A 768 -29.07 1.78 22.55
CA GLY A 768 -29.17 0.99 23.77
C GLY A 768 -28.99 1.83 25.05
N GLY A 769 -28.55 1.17 26.12
CA GLY A 769 -28.14 1.84 27.35
C GLY A 769 -26.76 2.50 27.23
N GLN A 770 -26.29 3.16 28.29
CA GLN A 770 -24.94 3.73 28.34
C GLN A 770 -24.12 3.04 29.44
N THR A 771 -23.09 2.31 29.05
CA THR A 771 -22.10 1.72 29.97
C THR A 771 -20.75 1.55 29.27
N GLY A 772 -19.67 1.76 30.00
CA GLY A 772 -18.32 1.43 29.55
C GLY A 772 -17.92 -0.01 29.89
N LEU A 773 -18.80 -0.78 30.53
CA LEU A 773 -18.50 -2.09 31.07
C LEU A 773 -19.06 -3.21 30.17
N PHE A 774 -18.17 -4.04 29.67
CA PHE A 774 -18.50 -5.16 28.79
C PHE A 774 -17.90 -6.47 29.29
N ALA A 775 -18.61 -7.57 29.04
CA ALA A 775 -18.14 -8.92 29.31
C ALA A 775 -18.25 -9.75 28.05
N ILE A 776 -17.14 -10.37 27.62
CA ILE A 776 -17.15 -11.37 26.55
C ILE A 776 -17.54 -12.71 27.21
N ASN A 777 -18.76 -13.16 26.94
CA ASN A 777 -19.39 -14.30 27.59
C ASN A 777 -19.62 -15.43 26.60
N HIS A 778 -19.15 -16.63 26.94
CA HIS A 778 -19.46 -17.86 26.22
C HIS A 778 -20.25 -18.81 27.14
N PRO A 779 -21.60 -18.81 27.07
CA PRO A 779 -22.44 -19.56 28.01
C PRO A 779 -22.12 -21.06 28.08
N LYS A 780 -21.64 -21.66 26.98
CA LYS A 780 -21.29 -23.10 26.91
C LYS A 780 -19.83 -23.42 27.27
N ARG A 781 -18.97 -22.45 27.59
CA ARG A 781 -17.51 -22.63 27.81
C ARG A 781 -16.99 -22.02 29.12
N GLY A 782 -17.84 -21.96 30.13
CA GLY A 782 -17.46 -21.44 31.45
C GLY A 782 -17.84 -19.98 31.69
N GLY A 783 -18.66 -19.38 30.83
CA GLY A 783 -19.23 -18.06 31.05
C GLY A 783 -18.31 -16.93 30.60
N ILE A 784 -18.00 -15.99 31.50
CA ILE A 784 -17.23 -14.79 31.17
C ILE A 784 -15.74 -15.14 31.04
N HIS A 785 -15.13 -14.79 29.92
CA HIS A 785 -13.71 -15.04 29.65
C HIS A 785 -12.83 -13.79 29.81
N MET A 786 -13.38 -12.61 29.61
CA MET A 786 -12.67 -11.35 29.82
C MET A 786 -13.66 -10.22 30.08
N LEU A 787 -13.24 -9.28 30.91
CA LEU A 787 -13.93 -8.02 31.16
C LEU A 787 -13.23 -6.91 30.39
N LEU A 788 -14.01 -6.04 29.75
CA LEU A 788 -13.53 -4.87 29.01
C LEU A 788 -14.16 -3.62 29.63
N LEU A 789 -13.31 -2.66 29.99
CA LEU A 789 -13.71 -1.43 30.66
C LEU A 789 -13.26 -0.23 29.84
N VAL A 790 -14.19 0.43 29.17
CA VAL A 790 -13.96 1.63 28.36
C VAL A 790 -13.93 2.84 29.28
N SER A 791 -12.79 3.54 29.29
CA SER A 791 -12.59 4.80 30.01
C SER A 791 -13.08 5.99 29.19
N ALA A 792 -12.76 6.02 27.89
CA ALA A 792 -13.08 7.13 27.00
C ALA A 792 -13.26 6.67 25.55
N ILE A 793 -14.04 7.44 24.78
CA ILE A 793 -14.03 7.39 23.31
C ILE A 793 -13.18 8.56 22.82
N ARG A 794 -12.11 8.26 22.09
CA ARG A 794 -11.15 9.25 21.59
C ARG A 794 -11.21 9.36 20.08
N VAL A 795 -10.87 10.55 19.56
CA VAL A 795 -10.76 10.79 18.12
C VAL A 795 -9.40 10.31 17.63
N ASP A 796 -9.38 9.29 16.78
CA ASP A 796 -8.18 8.72 16.16
C ASP A 796 -8.02 9.32 14.77
N SER A 797 -7.49 10.53 14.74
CA SER A 797 -7.47 11.35 13.52
C SER A 797 -6.56 10.83 12.42
N ASP A 798 -5.46 10.16 12.77
CA ASP A 798 -4.54 9.54 11.81
C ASP A 798 -5.22 8.42 11.00
N ASN A 799 -6.22 7.77 11.59
CA ASN A 799 -6.98 6.70 10.97
C ASN A 799 -8.37 7.17 10.48
N SER A 800 -8.65 8.48 10.46
CA SER A 800 -9.98 9.05 10.16
C SER A 800 -11.12 8.35 10.94
N SER A 801 -10.87 7.98 12.20
CA SER A 801 -11.75 7.08 12.96
C SER A 801 -11.85 7.49 14.45
N VAL A 802 -12.41 6.59 15.27
CA VAL A 802 -12.39 6.68 16.74
C VAL A 802 -11.75 5.45 17.35
N VAL A 803 -11.31 5.60 18.60
CA VAL A 803 -10.74 4.51 19.39
C VAL A 803 -11.32 4.53 20.80
N LEU A 804 -11.70 3.36 21.30
CA LEU A 804 -12.05 3.14 22.70
C LEU A 804 -10.74 2.96 23.48
N ASP A 805 -10.48 3.89 24.40
CA ASP A 805 -9.41 3.78 25.40
C ASP A 805 -9.93 2.90 26.53
N ALA A 806 -9.46 1.66 26.59
CA ALA A 806 -10.05 0.64 27.45
C ALA A 806 -8.99 -0.16 28.22
N ALA A 807 -9.46 -0.87 29.25
CA ALA A 807 -8.71 -1.89 29.97
C ALA A 807 -9.35 -3.26 29.70
N VAL A 808 -8.52 -4.30 29.53
CA VAL A 808 -8.95 -5.69 29.53
C VAL A 808 -8.46 -6.41 30.77
N ILE A 809 -9.33 -7.23 31.36
CA ILE A 809 -9.00 -8.17 32.43
C ILE A 809 -9.21 -9.60 31.89
N PRO A 810 -8.14 -10.32 31.53
CA PRO A 810 -8.19 -11.72 31.12
C PRO A 810 -8.59 -12.62 32.30
N LEU A 811 -9.79 -13.20 32.30
CA LEU A 811 -10.21 -14.09 33.39
C LEU A 811 -9.55 -15.46 33.24
N THR A 812 -8.56 -15.75 34.09
CA THR A 812 -7.94 -17.08 34.21
C THR A 812 -8.54 -17.85 35.38
N THR A 813 -8.48 -19.19 35.31
CA THR A 813 -8.95 -20.04 36.41
C THR A 813 -8.22 -19.71 37.71
N GLU A 814 -6.89 -19.55 37.66
CA GLU A 814 -6.07 -19.19 38.82
C GLU A 814 -6.48 -17.84 39.43
N MET A 815 -6.79 -16.84 38.60
CA MET A 815 -7.14 -15.52 39.09
C MET A 815 -8.49 -15.54 39.80
N VAL A 816 -9.48 -16.22 39.23
CA VAL A 816 -10.83 -16.35 39.80
C VAL A 816 -10.80 -17.17 41.09
N THR A 817 -10.05 -18.28 41.16
CA THR A 817 -9.98 -19.12 42.36
C THR A 817 -9.13 -18.53 43.48
N SER A 818 -8.21 -17.62 43.17
CA SER A 818 -7.33 -17.01 44.19
C SER A 818 -8.03 -16.01 45.12
N GLY A 819 -9.29 -15.64 44.88
CA GLY A 819 -10.04 -14.67 45.69
C GLY A 819 -9.59 -13.21 45.56
N ARG A 820 -8.47 -12.95 44.86
CA ARG A 820 -7.84 -11.61 44.74
C ARG A 820 -8.72 -10.51 44.14
N MET A 821 -9.78 -10.88 43.42
CA MET A 821 -10.72 -9.96 42.77
C MET A 821 -12.18 -10.16 43.23
N GLU A 822 -12.40 -10.93 44.30
CA GLU A 822 -13.75 -11.32 44.71
C GLU A 822 -14.65 -10.11 45.01
N ALA A 823 -14.15 -9.12 45.75
CA ALA A 823 -14.87 -7.89 46.05
C ALA A 823 -15.30 -7.15 44.77
N PHE A 824 -14.38 -6.95 43.83
CA PHE A 824 -14.69 -6.33 42.54
C PHE A 824 -15.70 -7.16 41.72
N LEU A 825 -15.55 -8.48 41.65
CA LEU A 825 -16.47 -9.35 40.92
C LEU A 825 -17.89 -9.37 41.53
N LEU A 826 -18.02 -9.17 42.85
CA LEU A 826 -19.31 -9.01 43.53
C LEU A 826 -19.96 -7.67 43.17
N VAL A 827 -19.21 -6.56 43.23
CA VAL A 827 -19.69 -5.23 42.79
C VAL A 827 -20.11 -5.27 41.33
N MET A 828 -19.33 -5.92 40.47
CA MET A 828 -19.61 -6.08 39.05
C MET A 828 -21.00 -6.68 38.77
N ARG A 829 -21.53 -7.54 39.64
CA ARG A 829 -22.87 -8.14 39.48
C ARG A 829 -24.01 -7.14 39.70
N THR A 830 -23.76 -6.02 40.38
CA THR A 830 -24.76 -4.99 40.65
C THR A 830 -24.76 -3.88 39.60
N LEU A 831 -23.67 -3.78 38.82
CA LEU A 831 -23.49 -2.77 37.78
C LEU A 831 -24.15 -3.19 36.45
N LYS A 832 -24.51 -2.18 35.65
CA LYS A 832 -24.98 -2.41 34.27
C LYS A 832 -23.79 -2.83 33.39
N CYS A 833 -23.64 -4.14 33.19
CA CYS A 833 -22.66 -4.75 32.30
C CYS A 833 -23.33 -5.18 30.99
N CYS A 834 -22.77 -4.79 29.86
CA CYS A 834 -23.19 -5.29 28.55
C CYS A 834 -22.54 -6.65 28.29
N ASN A 835 -23.34 -7.71 28.27
CA ASN A 835 -22.87 -9.06 27.96
C ASN A 835 -22.88 -9.28 26.45
N ILE A 836 -21.70 -9.45 25.87
CA ILE A 836 -21.52 -9.83 24.47
C ILE A 836 -21.42 -11.36 24.44
N ILE A 837 -22.46 -12.01 23.90
CA ILE A 837 -22.54 -13.46 23.79
C ILE A 837 -21.81 -13.89 22.53
N VAL A 838 -20.76 -14.70 22.70
CA VAL A 838 -19.90 -15.14 21.60
C VAL A 838 -19.94 -16.67 21.44
N ASN A 839 -19.65 -17.15 20.23
CA ASN A 839 -19.42 -18.57 19.94
C ASN A 839 -17.92 -18.94 20.06
N ASP A 840 -17.59 -20.21 19.84
CA ASP A 840 -16.21 -20.73 19.98
C ASP A 840 -15.23 -19.97 19.06
N GLU A 841 -15.61 -19.72 17.80
CA GLU A 841 -14.77 -19.05 16.80
C GLU A 841 -14.54 -17.57 17.13
N GLU A 842 -15.59 -16.83 17.52
CA GLU A 842 -15.48 -15.43 17.89
C GLU A 842 -14.68 -15.24 19.19
N LEU A 843 -14.82 -16.15 20.16
CA LEU A 843 -13.99 -16.11 21.37
C LEU A 843 -12.50 -16.31 21.05
N ILE A 844 -12.18 -17.24 20.13
CA ILE A 844 -10.81 -17.45 19.66
C ILE A 844 -10.30 -16.19 18.96
N LEU A 845 -11.10 -15.58 18.09
CA LEU A 845 -10.75 -14.33 17.41
C LEU A 845 -10.47 -13.19 18.41
N TRP A 846 -11.32 -13.01 19.42
CA TRP A 846 -11.08 -12.05 20.50
C TRP A 846 -9.73 -12.27 21.16
N LYS A 847 -9.39 -13.51 21.55
CA LYS A 847 -8.08 -13.84 22.13
C LYS A 847 -6.92 -13.58 21.17
N LYS A 848 -7.08 -13.83 19.86
CA LYS A 848 -6.07 -13.59 18.82
C LYS A 848 -5.82 -12.11 18.53
N VAL A 849 -6.85 -11.26 18.63
CA VAL A 849 -6.75 -9.81 18.37
C VAL A 849 -6.20 -9.04 19.57
N MET A 850 -6.45 -9.51 20.81
CA MET A 850 -6.05 -8.80 22.03
C MET A 850 -4.57 -8.38 22.11
N PRO A 851 -3.57 -9.21 21.71
CA PRO A 851 -2.19 -8.77 21.67
C PRO A 851 -1.98 -7.54 20.78
N ALA A 852 -2.60 -7.49 19.59
CA ALA A 852 -2.50 -6.33 18.71
C ALA A 852 -3.08 -5.06 19.36
N LEU A 853 -4.23 -5.17 20.02
CA LEU A 853 -4.88 -4.03 20.69
C LEU A 853 -4.07 -3.51 21.90
N ALA A 854 -3.34 -4.40 22.58
CA ALA A 854 -2.45 -4.04 23.69
C ALA A 854 -1.14 -3.40 23.18
N GLU A 855 -0.51 -3.98 22.16
CA GLU A 855 0.71 -3.40 21.58
C GLU A 855 0.43 -2.07 20.86
N ARG A 856 -0.77 -1.89 20.30
CA ARG A 856 -1.22 -0.66 19.62
C ARG A 856 -1.08 0.59 20.50
N CYS A 857 -1.31 0.51 21.80
CA CYS A 857 -1.20 1.67 22.72
C CYS A 857 -0.11 1.52 23.78
N ARG A 858 0.80 0.55 23.62
CA ARG A 858 1.87 0.32 24.60
C ARG A 858 2.86 1.48 24.60
N MET A 859 3.08 2.07 25.77
CA MET A 859 4.03 3.17 26.00
C MET A 859 5.24 2.77 26.89
N TYR A 860 5.37 1.48 27.20
CA TYR A 860 6.38 0.94 28.11
C TYR A 860 6.99 -0.34 27.53
N LYS A 861 8.23 -0.66 27.93
CA LYS A 861 8.95 -1.82 27.39
C LYS A 861 8.46 -3.13 27.99
N HIS A 862 8.52 -4.20 27.20
CA HIS A 862 8.37 -5.57 27.71
C HIS A 862 9.50 -5.91 28.70
N HIS A 863 9.15 -6.56 29.81
CA HIS A 863 10.11 -6.99 30.83
C HIS A 863 11.11 -8.03 30.27
N ARG A 864 12.23 -8.21 30.98
CA ARG A 864 13.23 -9.26 30.65
C ARG A 864 12.61 -10.66 30.67
N TYR A 865 11.68 -10.91 31.58
CA TYR A 865 11.02 -12.22 31.79
C TYR A 865 9.62 -12.31 31.15
N CYS A 866 9.34 -11.47 30.15
CA CYS A 866 8.07 -11.52 29.40
C CYS A 866 7.79 -12.94 28.88
N GLU A 867 6.55 -13.41 29.02
CA GLU A 867 6.15 -14.75 28.59
C GLU A 867 6.37 -14.99 27.08
N TYR A 868 6.25 -13.95 26.26
CA TYR A 868 6.53 -14.03 24.81
C TYR A 868 8.01 -14.25 24.47
N LYS A 869 8.94 -13.99 25.41
CA LYS A 869 10.39 -14.22 25.22
C LYS A 869 10.81 -15.65 25.53
N ARG A 870 9.89 -16.51 26.01
CA ARG A 870 10.18 -17.92 26.29
C ARG A 870 10.33 -18.69 24.98
N ARG A 871 11.25 -19.67 24.96
CA ARG A 871 11.43 -20.55 23.79
C ARG A 871 10.12 -21.29 23.50
N GLY A 872 9.66 -21.23 22.25
CA GLY A 872 8.41 -21.87 21.82
C GLY A 872 7.13 -21.15 22.26
N ALA A 873 7.22 -19.90 22.75
CA ALA A 873 6.03 -19.11 23.05
C ALA A 873 5.22 -18.81 21.78
N SER A 874 3.89 -18.80 21.91
CA SER A 874 2.95 -18.39 20.88
C SER A 874 2.42 -16.98 21.16
N ILE A 875 1.81 -16.38 20.13
CA ILE A 875 1.02 -15.17 20.27
C ILE A 875 -0.36 -15.39 19.61
N PRO A 876 -1.46 -15.29 20.37
CA PRO A 876 -1.55 -15.15 21.83
C PRO A 876 -0.90 -16.32 22.60
N LEU A 877 -0.68 -16.17 23.91
CA LEU A 877 -0.03 -17.22 24.73
C LEU A 877 -0.83 -18.54 24.78
N SER A 878 -2.15 -18.45 24.69
CA SER A 878 -3.06 -19.60 24.58
C SER A 878 -4.41 -19.12 24.08
N THR A 879 -5.14 -19.98 23.38
CA THR A 879 -6.56 -19.78 23.04
C THR A 879 -7.49 -20.62 23.92
N ASP A 880 -6.94 -21.44 24.82
CA ASP A 880 -7.71 -22.39 25.62
C ASP A 880 -8.56 -21.68 26.70
N PRO A 881 -9.70 -22.25 27.11
CA PRO A 881 -10.51 -21.72 28.20
C PRO A 881 -9.74 -21.64 29.53
N GLY A 882 -9.91 -20.53 30.27
CA GLY A 882 -9.31 -20.32 31.59
C GLY A 882 -7.78 -20.10 31.59
N GLN A 883 -7.13 -20.19 30.44
CA GLN A 883 -5.68 -19.96 30.29
C GLN A 883 -5.35 -18.50 29.96
N LYS A 884 -4.12 -18.11 30.31
CA LYS A 884 -3.59 -16.78 30.02
C LYS A 884 -3.32 -16.64 28.51
N PHE A 885 -3.84 -15.57 27.89
CA PHE A 885 -3.62 -15.27 26.47
C PHE A 885 -2.74 -14.02 26.21
N LEU A 886 -2.58 -13.13 27.20
CA LEU A 886 -1.70 -11.95 27.15
C LEU A 886 -0.50 -12.08 28.10
N CYS A 887 0.63 -11.47 27.75
CA CYS A 887 1.76 -11.35 28.68
C CYS A 887 1.41 -10.46 29.90
N THR A 888 2.09 -10.71 31.01
CA THR A 888 1.91 -9.93 32.25
C THR A 888 2.56 -8.56 32.21
N CYS A 889 3.28 -8.22 31.14
CA CYS A 889 4.03 -6.97 31.11
C CYS A 889 3.15 -5.72 31.26
N GLY A 890 1.89 -5.79 30.83
CA GLY A 890 0.96 -4.66 30.89
C GLY A 890 0.09 -4.57 32.13
N HIS A 891 0.22 -5.51 33.06
CA HIS A 891 -0.58 -5.57 34.28
C HIS A 891 -0.41 -4.29 35.10
N GLY A 892 -1.53 -3.60 35.38
CA GLY A 892 -1.57 -2.36 36.18
C GLY A 892 -0.92 -1.15 35.50
N LYS A 893 -0.54 -1.23 34.22
CA LYS A 893 0.02 -0.10 33.47
C LYS A 893 -1.11 0.74 32.86
N LEU A 894 -1.81 1.46 33.73
CA LEU A 894 -2.97 2.28 33.40
C LEU A 894 -2.73 3.74 33.84
N PRO A 895 -3.38 4.73 33.20
CA PRO A 895 -3.44 6.11 33.70
C PRO A 895 -4.01 6.19 35.13
N THR A 896 -3.65 7.25 35.85
CA THR A 896 -4.26 7.54 37.15
C THR A 896 -5.76 7.83 36.99
N ASN A 897 -6.60 7.33 37.90
CA ASN A 897 -8.06 7.49 37.84
C ASN A 897 -8.68 7.01 36.50
N PHE A 898 -8.12 5.94 35.92
CA PHE A 898 -8.53 5.46 34.60
C PHE A 898 -10.01 5.06 34.52
N ILE A 899 -10.51 4.34 35.53
CA ILE A 899 -11.89 3.89 35.62
C ILE A 899 -12.44 4.28 36.99
N SER A 900 -13.60 4.94 37.00
CA SER A 900 -14.28 5.40 38.22
C SER A 900 -15.37 4.40 38.64
N ILE A 901 -14.97 3.18 39.02
CA ILE A 901 -15.87 2.11 39.50
C ILE A 901 -15.42 1.66 40.90
N PRO A 902 -16.36 1.35 41.84
CA PRO A 902 -15.99 0.84 43.15
C PRO A 902 -15.13 -0.43 43.06
N GLU A 903 -14.19 -0.59 43.98
CA GLU A 903 -13.23 -1.70 44.03
C GLU A 903 -12.28 -1.82 42.82
N TRP A 904 -12.22 -0.81 41.94
CA TRP A 904 -11.33 -0.84 40.77
C TRP A 904 -9.86 -1.06 41.14
N GLU A 905 -9.38 -0.49 42.25
CA GLU A 905 -7.99 -0.67 42.71
C GLU A 905 -7.63 -2.14 43.01
N THR A 906 -8.61 -2.99 43.32
CA THR A 906 -8.39 -4.44 43.49
C THR A 906 -8.26 -5.18 42.16
N ALA A 907 -8.86 -4.65 41.10
CA ALA A 907 -8.90 -5.24 39.76
C ALA A 907 -7.80 -4.70 38.83
N ALA A 908 -7.44 -3.42 38.97
CA ALA A 908 -6.48 -2.70 38.15
C ALA A 908 -5.11 -3.41 38.02
N PRO A 909 -4.55 -4.06 39.05
CA PRO A 909 -3.29 -4.81 38.93
C PRO A 909 -3.33 -5.98 37.95
N ASN A 910 -4.52 -6.46 37.57
CA ASN A 910 -4.71 -7.55 36.60
C ASN A 910 -5.15 -7.05 35.22
N ALA A 911 -5.31 -5.73 35.07
CA ALA A 911 -5.79 -5.11 33.85
C ALA A 911 -4.64 -4.67 32.93
N VAL A 912 -4.89 -4.72 31.62
CA VAL A 912 -3.98 -4.25 30.57
C VAL A 912 -4.69 -3.19 29.73
N ARG A 913 -4.07 -2.02 29.51
CA ARG A 913 -4.62 -1.00 28.60
C ARG A 913 -4.63 -1.52 27.15
N ILE A 914 -5.72 -1.29 26.44
CA ILE A 914 -5.91 -1.67 25.04
C ILE A 914 -6.59 -0.53 24.26
N ALA A 915 -6.30 -0.45 22.97
CA ALA A 915 -6.93 0.47 22.03
C ALA A 915 -7.86 -0.31 21.09
N ILE A 916 -9.18 -0.12 21.22
CA ILE A 916 -10.18 -0.83 20.41
C ILE A 916 -10.78 0.13 19.37
N SER A 917 -10.60 -0.14 18.09
CA SER A 917 -11.18 0.67 17.00
C SER A 917 -12.28 -0.09 16.26
N PRO A 918 -13.24 0.63 15.63
CA PRO A 918 -14.03 0.05 14.55
C PRO A 918 -13.12 -0.62 13.52
N THR A 919 -13.54 -1.77 12.99
CA THR A 919 -12.72 -2.55 12.05
C THR A 919 -13.37 -2.54 10.68
N PHE A 920 -12.78 -1.77 9.77
CA PHE A 920 -13.29 -1.59 8.41
C PHE A 920 -12.84 -2.76 7.52
N ALA A 921 -13.75 -3.20 6.65
CA ALA A 921 -13.39 -4.06 5.53
C ALA A 921 -12.41 -3.34 4.59
N VAL A 922 -11.61 -4.11 3.86
CA VAL A 922 -10.59 -3.56 2.97
C VAL A 922 -11.16 -3.42 1.55
N PRO A 923 -11.18 -2.19 0.99
CA PRO A 923 -11.81 -1.92 -0.32
C PRO A 923 -11.22 -2.77 -1.47
N LEU A 924 -9.96 -3.14 -1.36
CA LEU A 924 -9.24 -4.00 -2.32
C LEU A 924 -9.76 -5.46 -2.39
N VAL A 925 -10.51 -5.88 -1.38
CA VAL A 925 -10.91 -7.28 -1.16
C VAL A 925 -12.43 -7.41 -1.14
N GLU A 926 -13.13 -6.41 -0.61
CA GLU A 926 -14.58 -6.39 -0.43
C GLU A 926 -15.19 -5.19 -1.16
N GLU A 927 -16.38 -5.40 -1.73
CA GLU A 927 -17.15 -4.29 -2.29
C GLU A 927 -17.76 -3.45 -1.16
N MET A 928 -17.46 -2.16 -1.17
CA MET A 928 -17.99 -1.20 -0.21
C MET A 928 -19.41 -0.77 -0.58
N VAL A 929 -20.14 -0.27 0.42
CA VAL A 929 -21.53 0.16 0.27
C VAL A 929 -21.61 1.28 -0.78
N GLY A 930 -22.45 1.12 -1.79
CA GLY A 930 -22.51 2.08 -2.90
C GLY A 930 -22.79 3.51 -2.44
N MET A 931 -22.19 4.48 -3.13
CA MET A 931 -22.29 5.92 -2.83
C MET A 931 -23.75 6.41 -2.67
N GLY A 932 -24.68 5.85 -3.46
CA GLY A 932 -26.12 6.18 -3.36
C GLY A 932 -26.84 5.60 -2.14
N GLU A 933 -26.37 4.48 -1.58
CA GLU A 933 -26.94 3.89 -0.35
C GLU A 933 -26.40 4.57 0.91
N GLY A 934 -25.12 4.99 0.90
CA GLY A 934 -24.54 5.84 1.95
C GLY A 934 -25.24 7.20 2.07
N VAL A 935 -25.63 7.80 0.94
CA VAL A 935 -26.43 9.05 0.91
C VAL A 935 -27.87 8.82 1.37
N LYS A 936 -28.50 7.68 1.06
CA LYS A 936 -29.83 7.30 1.63
C LYS A 936 -29.79 7.14 3.15
N GLN A 937 -28.66 6.73 3.72
CA GLN A 937 -28.45 6.63 5.17
C GLN A 937 -28.24 8.01 5.85
N LEU A 938 -27.83 9.03 5.09
CA LEU A 938 -27.74 10.43 5.55
C LEU A 938 -29.06 11.19 5.45
N ALA A 939 -29.96 10.78 4.55
CA ALA A 939 -31.30 11.33 4.54
C ALA A 939 -31.96 10.94 5.87
N PRO A 940 -32.39 11.90 6.72
CA PRO A 940 -33.15 11.54 7.91
C PRO A 940 -34.36 10.75 7.43
N THR A 941 -34.37 9.44 7.68
CA THR A 941 -35.49 8.58 7.32
C THR A 941 -36.67 9.14 8.06
N SER A 942 -37.54 9.86 7.35
CA SER A 942 -38.77 10.37 7.92
C SER A 942 -39.67 9.17 8.12
N THR A 943 -39.55 8.54 9.28
CA THR A 943 -40.36 7.39 9.69
C THR A 943 -41.39 7.85 10.71
N CYS A 944 -42.53 7.18 10.72
CA CYS A 944 -43.57 7.43 11.71
C CYS A 944 -43.01 7.17 13.11
N ARG A 945 -43.03 8.17 13.99
CA ARG A 945 -42.51 8.04 15.36
C ARG A 945 -43.18 6.89 16.15
N SER A 946 -44.43 6.57 15.84
CA SER A 946 -45.18 5.53 16.54
C SER A 946 -44.98 4.12 15.99
N CYS A 947 -44.73 3.93 14.69
CA CYS A 947 -44.76 2.61 14.05
C CYS A 947 -43.64 2.37 13.03
N ALA A 948 -42.71 3.31 12.90
CA ALA A 948 -41.56 3.29 12.00
C ALA A 948 -41.88 3.25 10.47
N SER A 949 -43.16 3.32 10.06
CA SER A 949 -43.53 3.38 8.63
C SER A 949 -42.90 4.58 7.91
N GLU A 950 -42.33 4.36 6.72
CA GLU A 950 -41.72 5.40 5.88
C GLU A 950 -42.74 6.25 5.11
N LYS A 951 -43.96 5.73 4.92
CA LYS A 951 -45.06 6.39 4.21
C LYS A 951 -46.27 6.58 5.10
N ALA A 952 -47.08 7.59 4.77
CA ALA A 952 -48.40 7.74 5.37
C ALA A 952 -49.33 6.62 4.92
N LYS A 953 -50.39 6.32 5.69
CA LYS A 953 -51.34 5.24 5.37
C LYS A 953 -52.06 5.46 4.03
N ASP A 954 -52.13 6.69 3.56
CA ASP A 954 -52.67 7.11 2.27
C ASP A 954 -51.63 7.08 1.13
N GLY A 955 -50.42 6.57 1.40
CA GLY A 955 -49.32 6.51 0.42
C GLY A 955 -48.54 7.83 0.25
N GLY A 956 -48.97 8.91 0.90
CA GLY A 956 -48.34 10.23 0.85
C GLY A 956 -47.20 10.43 1.86
N ALA A 957 -46.73 11.68 1.95
CA ALA A 957 -45.72 12.09 2.92
C ALA A 957 -46.25 12.03 4.36
N LEU A 958 -45.38 11.71 5.33
CA LEU A 958 -45.76 11.67 6.74
C LEU A 958 -46.21 13.05 7.25
N LYS A 959 -47.25 13.05 8.09
CA LYS A 959 -47.86 14.24 8.67
C LYS A 959 -47.03 14.72 9.87
N ARG A 960 -46.66 16.00 9.90
CA ARG A 960 -45.92 16.59 11.04
C ARG A 960 -46.86 16.89 12.20
N CYS A 961 -46.35 16.80 13.44
CA CYS A 961 -47.06 17.30 14.61
C CYS A 961 -47.30 18.82 14.46
N MET A 962 -48.55 19.26 14.55
CA MET A 962 -48.90 20.68 14.34
C MET A 962 -48.30 21.63 15.38
N ARG A 963 -47.88 21.13 16.55
CA ARG A 963 -47.33 21.96 17.64
C ARG A 963 -45.81 22.13 17.56
N CYS A 964 -45.07 21.03 17.50
CA CYS A 964 -43.60 21.07 17.51
C CYS A 964 -42.97 21.02 16.12
N GLN A 965 -43.71 20.55 15.11
CA GLN A 965 -43.24 20.24 13.75
C GLN A 965 -42.05 19.27 13.62
N ALA A 966 -41.43 18.87 14.73
CA ALA A 966 -40.22 18.05 14.77
C ALA A 966 -40.48 16.56 14.49
N VAL A 967 -41.64 16.03 14.90
CA VAL A 967 -41.97 14.60 14.74
C VAL A 967 -43.04 14.36 13.68
N LYS A 968 -42.97 13.20 13.02
CA LYS A 968 -43.81 12.82 11.88
C LYS A 968 -44.59 11.53 12.17
N TYR A 969 -45.81 11.43 11.64
CA TYR A 969 -46.72 10.30 11.81
C TYR A 969 -47.33 9.86 10.49
N CYS A 970 -47.56 8.55 10.33
CA CYS A 970 -48.19 8.00 9.13
C CYS A 970 -49.73 8.14 9.14
N SER A 971 -50.33 8.35 10.30
CA SER A 971 -51.76 8.63 10.46
C SER A 971 -52.04 9.37 11.77
N ALA A 972 -53.23 9.96 11.88
CA ALA A 972 -53.71 10.57 13.12
C ALA A 972 -53.84 9.55 14.26
N GLU A 973 -54.05 8.27 13.95
CA GLU A 973 -54.13 7.19 14.95
C GLU A 973 -52.76 6.92 15.56
N CYS A 974 -51.70 6.90 14.74
CA CYS A 974 -50.32 6.78 15.21
C CYS A 974 -49.92 7.97 16.09
N GLN A 975 -50.35 9.18 15.71
CA GLN A 975 -50.14 10.36 16.56
C GLN A 975 -50.90 10.24 17.89
N LYS A 976 -52.18 9.83 17.89
CA LYS A 976 -52.96 9.63 19.13
C LYS A 976 -52.36 8.56 20.04
N LYS A 977 -51.85 7.46 19.47
CA LYS A 977 -51.21 6.36 20.20
C LYS A 977 -49.92 6.83 20.89
N ASP A 978 -49.11 7.62 20.20
CA ASP A 978 -47.86 8.18 20.72
C ASP A 978 -48.07 9.41 21.62
N TRP A 979 -49.21 10.10 21.52
CA TRP A 979 -49.49 11.35 22.21
C TRP A 979 -49.28 11.29 23.72
N LYS A 980 -49.58 10.15 24.36
CA LYS A 980 -49.36 9.95 25.81
C LYS A 980 -47.90 10.15 26.22
N LYS A 981 -46.95 9.79 25.36
CA LYS A 981 -45.50 9.99 25.55
C LYS A 981 -45.07 11.32 24.96
N HIS A 982 -45.39 11.58 23.69
CA HIS A 982 -44.94 12.76 22.97
C HIS A 982 -45.34 14.08 23.63
N ARG A 983 -46.54 14.17 24.25
CA ARG A 983 -47.01 15.41 24.88
C ARG A 983 -46.07 15.98 25.95
N MET A 984 -45.29 15.12 26.61
CA MET A 984 -44.33 15.53 27.65
C MET A 984 -43.06 16.17 27.06
N GLU A 985 -42.81 15.96 25.77
CA GLU A 985 -41.61 16.40 25.04
C GLU A 985 -41.97 17.37 23.89
N CYS A 986 -43.24 17.78 23.79
CA CYS A 986 -43.77 18.55 22.66
C CYS A 986 -43.66 20.06 22.93
N GLU A 987 -42.55 20.67 22.49
CA GLU A 987 -42.32 22.12 22.58
C GLU A 987 -42.86 22.85 21.33
N LYS A 988 -43.35 24.09 21.49
CA LYS A 988 -43.90 24.87 20.37
C LYS A 988 -42.73 25.29 19.47
N ALA A 989 -42.84 25.08 18.15
CA ALA A 989 -41.80 25.49 17.22
C ALA A 989 -41.55 27.01 17.33
N ALA A 990 -40.29 27.43 17.39
CA ALA A 990 -39.91 28.84 17.32
C ALA A 990 -40.28 29.39 15.93
N GLU A 991 -40.88 30.58 15.88
CA GLU A 991 -41.21 31.29 14.63
C GLU A 991 -39.97 31.76 13.87
#